data_AF-A0A1Z5SBG0-F1
#
_entry.id   AF-A0A1Z5SBG0-F1
#
_cell.length_a   1.000
_cell.length_b   1.000
_cell.length_c   1.000
_cell.angle_alpha   90.00
_cell.angle_beta   90.00
_cell.angle_gamma   90.00
#
_symmetry.space_group_name_H-M   'P 1'
#
loop_
_entity.id
_entity.type
_entity.pdbx_description
1 polymer ?
#
loop_
_entity_poly.entity_id
_entity_poly.type
_entity_poly.pdbx_seq_one_letter_code
_entity_poly.pdbx_strand_id
1 'polypeptide(L)'
;MEGPQQSNPCAICLSAMGADGGQAIFTAECSHTFHFHCISASVAHGNLVCPLCNARWRELPSVRPSQPSSMPPTLPRQPLPRMVPMHGVQPPPVPAGQPLPQPAEPEVFDDDDEVELPSGEDNQRQATASSGMLAVKTHVEFSAVARDSSQDHFAVLVHVKAPGVIVNEAAAGDRDAPRAPLDLVTVLDVSGSMRWDKLALVKQAMGFVIGSLGPHDRLSVVSFSSGARRVTRLLRMSHTGKSLATEAVESLRAGGGTNIAEGLRTAAKVLGERRHRNAVSSVILLSDGHDNYSMPRRARGGVPPNYEVLVPPSFVPGTASTGEGSAPIHTFGFGNDHDAAAMHVVAEATGGTFSFIENEAVIQDAFAQCIGGLLTVVAQEARVAIACGHPGVRISSVKSGRYESRVDEDGRSASIAVGELYADEERRFLLFLTVPPVEATDGDDTLLLKARCSYREAAGGTHVDVTAEDTVVARPEHAADAERSAEVVRERERVEAIEDMAAARAAAERGAHQEAAEILGNRGRAMARAAERVGVYRNGLGPLRAEVRHMRKRVANRESYERSGRAYVLAGLSSHEQQRATTRQLRPLQSVVQPSAGSVGGAEATNSEADAGDVEALDLDTDLMEYSDVGGPAGEAGTSNAASADAASNEAEAAASYLTPAMRAMLLRSRQAREAAAEQQQQPKAAEEAESSAASKEVAEQ
;
A
#
# COMPACT_ATOMS: atom_id res chain seq x y z
N MET A 1 45.51 -16.66 -46.18
CA MET A 1 45.46 -17.16 -44.79
C MET A 1 44.05 -16.93 -44.31
N GLU A 2 43.36 -17.97 -43.89
CA GLU A 2 42.02 -17.89 -43.31
C GLU A 2 42.03 -18.67 -41.98
N GLY A 3 41.34 -18.15 -40.97
CA GLY A 3 41.41 -18.66 -39.61
C GLY A 3 40.56 -19.92 -39.37
N PRO A 4 40.84 -20.68 -38.29
CA PRO A 4 40.05 -21.85 -37.96
C PRO A 4 38.64 -21.46 -37.49
N GLN A 5 37.62 -22.06 -38.09
CA GLN A 5 36.24 -21.97 -37.59
C GLN A 5 36.15 -22.62 -36.21
N GLN A 6 35.79 -21.85 -35.18
CA GLN A 6 35.51 -22.41 -33.85
C GLN A 6 34.13 -23.07 -33.85
N SER A 7 34.08 -24.40 -33.89
CA SER A 7 32.85 -25.15 -33.69
C SER A 7 32.53 -25.25 -32.20
N ASN A 8 31.45 -24.57 -31.77
CA ASN A 8 31.00 -24.61 -30.38
C ASN A 8 30.71 -26.06 -29.94
N PRO A 9 31.31 -26.56 -28.84
CA PRO A 9 31.08 -27.93 -28.37
C PRO A 9 29.64 -28.11 -27.85
N CYS A 10 29.14 -29.34 -27.86
CA CYS A 10 27.83 -29.64 -27.30
C CYS A 10 27.86 -29.40 -25.78
N ALA A 11 27.08 -28.44 -25.28
CA ALA A 11 27.16 -28.02 -23.87
C ALA A 11 26.66 -29.06 -22.82
N ILE A 12 26.20 -30.23 -23.25
CA ILE A 12 25.78 -31.33 -22.36
C ILE A 12 26.90 -32.38 -22.20
N CYS A 13 27.67 -32.68 -23.26
CA CYS A 13 28.73 -33.69 -23.24
C CYS A 13 30.15 -33.14 -23.51
N LEU A 14 30.25 -31.82 -23.77
CA LEU A 14 31.46 -31.04 -24.08
C LEU A 14 32.28 -31.52 -25.29
N SER A 15 31.74 -32.47 -26.07
CA SER A 15 32.38 -33.01 -27.29
C SER A 15 32.17 -32.07 -28.48
N ALA A 16 33.12 -32.07 -29.42
CA ALA A 16 33.06 -31.24 -30.62
C ALA A 16 31.93 -31.67 -31.56
N MET A 17 31.16 -30.70 -32.06
CA MET A 17 30.07 -30.94 -33.00
C MET A 17 30.64 -31.35 -34.37
N GLY A 18 30.33 -32.58 -34.83
CA GLY A 18 30.52 -33.01 -36.22
C GLY A 18 31.45 -34.21 -36.49
N ALA A 19 32.07 -34.81 -35.48
CA ALA A 19 33.00 -35.93 -35.69
C ALA A 19 32.33 -37.25 -36.10
N ASP A 20 31.21 -37.61 -35.47
CA ASP A 20 30.71 -39.01 -35.43
C ASP A 20 29.46 -39.27 -36.31
N GLY A 21 29.34 -38.58 -37.45
CA GLY A 21 28.34 -38.91 -38.49
C GLY A 21 26.85 -38.74 -38.14
N GLY A 22 26.51 -38.23 -36.96
CA GLY A 22 25.14 -37.90 -36.55
C GLY A 22 24.74 -36.47 -36.90
N GLN A 23 23.50 -36.27 -37.39
CA GLN A 23 23.00 -34.98 -37.87
C GLN A 23 22.99 -33.89 -36.77
N ALA A 24 23.64 -32.76 -37.08
CA ALA A 24 23.18 -31.42 -36.69
C ALA A 24 22.22 -30.91 -37.80
N ILE A 25 21.38 -29.89 -37.62
CA ILE A 25 21.34 -28.80 -36.64
C ILE A 25 19.89 -28.64 -36.13
N PHE A 26 19.69 -28.22 -34.88
CA PHE A 26 18.39 -27.72 -34.39
C PHE A 26 18.55 -26.28 -33.88
N THR A 27 17.70 -25.37 -34.37
CA THR A 27 17.72 -23.94 -34.01
C THR A 27 16.69 -23.63 -32.92
N ALA A 28 17.14 -23.65 -31.66
CA ALA A 28 16.50 -22.85 -30.63
C ALA A 28 16.75 -21.35 -30.89
N GLU A 29 15.86 -20.47 -30.43
CA GLU A 29 15.96 -19.01 -30.66
C GLU A 29 17.24 -18.37 -30.10
N CYS A 30 17.96 -19.07 -29.21
CA CYS A 30 19.20 -18.65 -28.58
C CYS A 30 20.46 -19.32 -29.16
N SER A 31 20.41 -19.90 -30.36
CA SER A 31 21.57 -20.41 -31.14
C SER A 31 22.50 -21.47 -30.50
N HIS A 32 22.13 -22.04 -29.35
CA HIS A 32 22.96 -23.03 -28.65
C HIS A 32 22.90 -24.42 -29.32
N THR A 33 24.07 -25.04 -29.53
CA THR A 33 24.22 -26.33 -30.22
C THR A 33 24.28 -27.53 -29.28
N PHE A 34 23.52 -28.58 -29.63
CA PHE A 34 23.48 -29.84 -28.89
C PHE A 34 23.45 -31.04 -29.86
N HIS A 35 23.98 -32.19 -29.45
CA HIS A 35 23.71 -33.44 -30.13
C HIS A 35 22.26 -33.89 -29.88
N PHE A 36 21.61 -34.44 -30.91
CA PHE A 36 20.24 -34.96 -30.83
C PHE A 36 20.03 -35.92 -29.65
N HIS A 37 20.98 -36.84 -29.42
CA HIS A 37 20.91 -37.82 -28.34
C HIS A 37 21.10 -37.22 -26.94
N CYS A 38 21.72 -36.05 -26.80
CA CYS A 38 21.87 -35.37 -25.51
C CYS A 38 20.57 -34.71 -25.04
N ILE A 39 19.69 -34.32 -25.97
CA ILE A 39 18.45 -33.57 -25.67
C ILE A 39 17.18 -34.41 -25.83
N SER A 40 17.20 -35.46 -26.65
CA SER A 40 16.02 -36.31 -26.94
C SER A 40 15.36 -36.87 -25.67
N ALA A 41 16.15 -37.29 -24.67
CA ALA A 41 15.64 -37.74 -23.39
C ALA A 41 14.92 -36.63 -22.61
N SER A 42 15.41 -35.39 -22.63
CA SER A 42 14.79 -34.27 -21.93
C SER A 42 13.46 -33.86 -22.58
N VAL A 43 13.44 -33.80 -23.91
CA VAL A 43 12.21 -33.54 -24.70
C VAL A 43 11.17 -34.64 -24.49
N ALA A 44 11.59 -35.91 -24.45
CA ALA A 44 10.69 -37.05 -24.19
C ALA A 44 10.05 -37.02 -22.78
N HIS A 45 10.66 -36.34 -21.81
CA HIS A 45 10.08 -36.10 -20.48
C HIS A 45 9.32 -34.76 -20.38
N GLY A 46 9.07 -34.06 -21.51
CA GLY A 46 8.25 -32.86 -21.58
C GLY A 46 8.99 -31.54 -21.40
N ASN A 47 10.33 -31.53 -21.31
CA ASN A 47 11.10 -30.29 -21.17
C ASN A 47 11.26 -29.59 -22.55
N LEU A 48 10.33 -28.69 -22.86
CA LEU A 48 10.28 -27.96 -24.14
C LEU A 48 11.04 -26.60 -24.09
N VAL A 49 12.16 -26.55 -23.37
CA VAL A 49 13.03 -25.37 -23.19
C VAL A 49 14.51 -25.74 -23.31
N CYS A 50 15.35 -24.79 -23.74
CA CYS A 50 16.80 -24.98 -23.85
C CYS A 50 17.46 -24.97 -22.46
N PRO A 51 18.29 -25.96 -22.10
CA PRO A 51 18.83 -26.09 -20.73
C PRO A 51 19.84 -25.01 -20.32
N LEU A 52 20.31 -24.17 -21.26
CA LEU A 52 21.24 -23.07 -20.98
C LEU A 52 20.56 -21.69 -20.92
N CYS A 53 19.63 -21.43 -21.85
CA CYS A 53 19.05 -20.10 -22.08
C CYS A 53 17.54 -20.03 -21.77
N ASN A 54 16.92 -21.17 -21.44
CA ASN A 54 15.49 -21.37 -21.20
C ASN A 54 14.52 -20.97 -22.35
N ALA A 55 15.01 -20.55 -23.52
CA ALA A 55 14.19 -20.29 -24.70
C ALA A 55 13.46 -21.55 -25.17
N ARG A 56 12.26 -21.37 -25.75
CA ARG A 56 11.38 -22.47 -26.18
C ARG A 56 11.85 -23.05 -27.52
N TRP A 57 11.72 -24.36 -27.70
CA TRP A 57 11.99 -25.00 -28.99
C TRP A 57 10.78 -24.81 -29.92
N ARG A 58 10.99 -24.24 -31.11
CA ARG A 58 9.91 -24.05 -32.11
C ARG A 58 9.57 -25.33 -32.87
N GLU A 59 10.58 -26.15 -33.16
CA GLU A 59 10.43 -27.43 -33.87
C GLU A 59 10.76 -28.59 -32.93
N LEU A 60 9.87 -29.60 -32.91
CA LEU A 60 10.00 -30.81 -32.10
C LEU A 60 9.93 -32.05 -33.01
N PRO A 61 10.82 -33.06 -32.83
CA PRO A 61 10.77 -34.29 -33.60
C PRO A 61 9.42 -35.02 -33.45
N SER A 62 8.81 -35.43 -34.56
CA SER A 62 7.50 -36.08 -34.56
C SER A 62 7.56 -37.53 -34.07
N VAL A 63 7.23 -37.73 -32.79
CA VAL A 63 7.10 -39.07 -32.19
C VAL A 63 5.91 -39.80 -32.82
N ARG A 64 6.18 -40.78 -33.68
CA ARG A 64 5.16 -41.72 -34.19
C ARG A 64 4.84 -42.77 -33.11
N PRO A 65 3.59 -42.88 -32.62
CA PRO A 65 3.21 -43.95 -31.71
C PRO A 65 3.09 -45.28 -32.45
N SER A 66 3.85 -46.29 -32.05
CA SER A 66 3.62 -47.68 -32.47
C SER A 66 2.41 -48.25 -31.71
N GLN A 67 1.53 -48.95 -32.42
CA GLN A 67 0.29 -49.49 -31.85
C GLN A 67 0.55 -50.68 -30.91
N PRO A 68 -0.31 -50.91 -29.89
CA PRO A 68 -0.20 -52.06 -29.02
C PRO A 68 -0.65 -53.35 -29.72
N SER A 69 0.09 -54.45 -29.51
CA SER A 69 -0.29 -55.80 -29.93
C SER A 69 -0.50 -56.74 -28.72
N SER A 70 -1.18 -57.85 -28.93
CA SER A 70 -1.91 -58.59 -27.89
C SER A 70 -1.15 -59.73 -27.20
N MET A 71 -1.26 -59.81 -25.87
CA MET A 71 -1.21 -61.06 -25.07
C MET A 71 -2.40 -61.99 -25.46
N PRO A 72 -2.46 -63.30 -25.10
CA PRO A 72 -1.71 -64.09 -24.10
C PRO A 72 -1.10 -65.40 -24.73
N PRO A 73 -0.76 -66.54 -24.05
CA PRO A 73 -0.90 -66.94 -22.64
C PRO A 73 0.36 -67.56 -21.96
N THR A 74 0.14 -68.30 -20.86
CA THR A 74 1.05 -68.49 -19.71
C THR A 74 1.74 -69.87 -19.61
N LEU A 75 2.84 -69.90 -18.81
CA LEU A 75 3.32 -70.94 -17.84
C LEU A 75 4.87 -71.09 -17.88
N PRO A 76 5.55 -71.65 -16.84
CA PRO A 76 5.38 -71.52 -15.38
C PRO A 76 6.70 -71.08 -14.66
N ARG A 77 6.71 -70.99 -13.32
CA ARG A 77 7.87 -70.55 -12.50
C ARG A 77 8.83 -71.70 -12.14
N GLN A 78 10.16 -71.50 -12.23
CA GLN A 78 11.20 -72.17 -11.41
C GLN A 78 12.42 -71.24 -11.16
N PRO A 79 13.33 -71.53 -10.18
CA PRO A 79 14.25 -70.54 -9.59
C PRO A 79 15.76 -70.86 -9.76
N LEU A 80 16.62 -70.05 -9.07
CA LEU A 80 18.09 -70.14 -8.80
C LEU A 80 18.98 -69.22 -9.66
N PRO A 81 20.21 -68.84 -9.20
CA PRO A 81 20.79 -68.87 -7.85
C PRO A 81 21.30 -67.49 -7.35
N ARG A 82 21.89 -67.49 -6.14
CA ARG A 82 22.51 -66.34 -5.46
C ARG A 82 23.95 -66.12 -5.94
N MET A 83 24.38 -64.88 -6.20
CA MET A 83 25.79 -64.52 -6.42
C MET A 83 26.26 -63.42 -5.44
N VAL A 84 27.57 -63.35 -5.22
CA VAL A 84 28.24 -62.54 -4.17
C VAL A 84 28.89 -61.30 -4.81
N PRO A 85 28.92 -60.11 -4.17
CA PRO A 85 29.47 -58.90 -4.77
C PRO A 85 31.01 -58.93 -4.89
N MET A 86 31.53 -58.74 -6.10
CA MET A 86 32.92 -58.33 -6.31
C MET A 86 33.02 -56.80 -6.27
N HIS A 87 34.08 -56.28 -5.67
CA HIS A 87 34.28 -54.84 -5.52
C HIS A 87 34.73 -54.20 -6.84
N GLY A 88 34.11 -53.10 -7.22
CA GLY A 88 34.46 -52.28 -8.38
C GLY A 88 34.35 -50.80 -8.03
N VAL A 89 35.52 -50.16 -7.89
CA VAL A 89 35.78 -48.74 -7.56
C VAL A 89 34.65 -47.77 -7.93
N GLN A 90 34.04 -47.12 -6.93
CA GLN A 90 33.32 -45.86 -7.14
C GLN A 90 34.33 -44.71 -7.32
N PRO A 91 34.15 -43.80 -8.29
CA PRO A 91 34.88 -42.53 -8.30
C PRO A 91 34.44 -41.67 -7.10
N PRO A 92 35.32 -40.80 -6.56
CA PRO A 92 34.97 -39.96 -5.42
C PRO A 92 33.88 -38.95 -5.80
N PRO A 93 32.96 -38.60 -4.88
CA PRO A 93 32.02 -37.51 -5.11
C PRO A 93 32.80 -36.20 -5.22
N VAL A 94 32.58 -35.45 -6.30
CA VAL A 94 33.05 -34.08 -6.40
C VAL A 94 32.40 -33.28 -5.26
N PRO A 95 33.16 -32.55 -4.43
CA PRO A 95 32.57 -31.72 -3.40
C PRO A 95 31.77 -30.60 -4.06
N ALA A 96 30.45 -30.72 -4.03
CA ALA A 96 29.57 -29.60 -4.31
C ALA A 96 29.96 -28.48 -3.33
N GLY A 97 30.35 -27.32 -3.87
CA GLY A 97 30.79 -26.19 -3.05
C GLY A 97 29.70 -25.82 -2.07
N GLN A 98 29.93 -26.08 -0.78
CA GLN A 98 29.01 -25.65 0.26
C GLN A 98 28.88 -24.13 0.16
N PRO A 99 27.66 -23.57 0.21
CA PRO A 99 27.50 -22.16 0.56
C PRO A 99 28.29 -21.91 1.85
N LEU A 100 29.08 -20.84 1.88
CA LEU A 100 29.78 -20.43 3.09
C LEU A 100 28.77 -20.42 4.25
N PRO A 101 29.07 -21.03 5.42
CA PRO A 101 28.17 -21.03 6.54
C PRO A 101 27.80 -19.58 6.89
N GLN A 102 26.56 -19.19 6.60
CA GLN A 102 26.05 -17.92 7.08
C GLN A 102 26.09 -17.97 8.61
N PRO A 103 26.51 -16.89 9.30
CA PRO A 103 26.50 -16.86 10.76
C PRO A 103 25.12 -17.30 11.27
N ALA A 104 25.11 -18.22 12.24
CA ALA A 104 23.88 -18.61 12.90
C ALA A 104 23.21 -17.35 13.48
N GLU A 105 21.89 -17.22 13.33
CA GLU A 105 21.18 -16.08 13.91
C GLU A 105 21.37 -16.11 15.43
N PRO A 106 21.69 -14.96 16.07
CA PRO A 106 21.93 -14.93 17.50
C PRO A 106 20.62 -15.23 18.26
N GLU A 107 20.75 -15.97 19.37
CA GLU A 107 19.60 -16.37 20.18
C GLU A 107 18.87 -15.17 20.80
N VAL A 108 19.54 -14.02 20.94
CA VAL A 108 18.99 -12.73 21.37
C VAL A 108 19.39 -11.63 20.36
N PHE A 109 18.52 -10.65 20.14
CA PHE A 109 18.68 -9.57 19.15
C PHE A 109 19.08 -8.23 19.81
N ASP A 110 19.95 -8.27 20.82
CA ASP A 110 20.43 -7.11 21.58
C ASP A 110 21.62 -6.39 20.91
N ASP A 111 22.02 -6.77 19.70
CA ASP A 111 23.14 -6.21 18.94
C ASP A 111 22.77 -4.93 18.14
N ASP A 112 21.83 -4.12 18.63
CA ASP A 112 21.43 -2.86 17.99
C ASP A 112 22.48 -1.73 18.13
N ASP A 113 22.51 -0.81 17.16
CA ASP A 113 23.37 0.38 17.23
C ASP A 113 22.87 1.38 18.29
N GLU A 114 23.80 1.93 19.08
CA GLU A 114 23.50 2.89 20.14
C GLU A 114 22.77 4.14 19.61
N VAL A 115 21.74 4.58 20.34
CA VAL A 115 21.09 5.87 20.09
C VAL A 115 21.95 6.99 20.67
N GLU A 116 22.30 7.97 19.84
CA GLU A 116 23.02 9.17 20.26
C GLU A 116 22.17 9.98 21.23
N LEU A 117 22.59 10.05 22.49
CA LEU A 117 22.08 11.04 23.44
C LEU A 117 22.61 12.42 23.03
N PRO A 118 21.78 13.48 23.04
CA PRO A 118 22.25 14.83 22.73
C PRO A 118 23.29 15.26 23.77
N SER A 119 24.52 15.53 23.30
CA SER A 119 25.63 15.99 24.13
C SER A 119 25.30 17.34 24.76
N GLY A 120 25.33 17.42 26.08
CA GLY A 120 24.71 18.50 26.88
C GLY A 120 25.30 19.90 26.78
N GLU A 121 26.15 20.19 25.80
CA GLU A 121 26.83 21.49 25.61
C GLU A 121 26.16 22.38 24.54
N ASP A 122 25.41 21.83 23.57
CA ASP A 122 24.66 22.61 22.55
C ASP A 122 23.25 23.05 23.00
N ASN A 123 22.95 22.88 24.29
CA ASN A 123 21.63 23.04 24.92
C ASN A 123 21.11 24.51 25.01
N GLN A 124 21.63 25.39 24.15
CA GLN A 124 21.21 26.79 24.00
C GLN A 124 21.14 27.27 22.53
N ARG A 125 21.29 26.39 21.52
CA ARG A 125 21.25 26.79 20.09
C ARG A 125 20.33 26.01 19.15
N GLN A 126 19.89 24.79 19.49
CA GLN A 126 18.95 24.01 18.67
C GLN A 126 17.58 23.88 19.36
N ALA A 127 16.87 25.01 19.45
CA ALA A 127 15.51 25.10 20.01
C ALA A 127 14.56 25.91 19.11
N THR A 128 14.50 25.55 17.81
CA THR A 128 13.57 26.13 16.83
C THR A 128 13.16 25.09 15.78
N ALA A 129 11.89 24.92 15.42
CA ALA A 129 10.66 25.15 16.17
C ALA A 129 9.57 24.25 15.55
N SER A 130 8.88 23.44 16.34
CA SER A 130 7.56 22.95 15.92
C SER A 130 6.62 24.15 15.79
N SER A 131 5.83 24.23 14.71
CA SER A 131 5.02 25.42 14.43
C SER A 131 3.73 25.43 15.26
N GLY A 132 3.89 25.66 16.58
CA GLY A 132 2.83 25.63 17.57
C GLY A 132 2.62 24.27 18.24
N MET A 133 1.62 24.24 19.14
CA MET A 133 1.10 23.03 19.78
C MET A 133 0.09 22.33 18.85
N LEU A 134 -0.45 21.17 19.23
CA LEU A 134 -1.69 20.67 18.60
C LEU A 134 -2.77 21.76 18.63
N ALA A 135 -3.51 21.96 17.55
CA ALA A 135 -4.71 22.78 17.55
C ALA A 135 -5.94 21.93 17.83
N VAL A 136 -6.82 22.36 18.73
CA VAL A 136 -8.11 21.71 19.01
C VAL A 136 -9.22 22.72 18.78
N LYS A 137 -10.18 22.38 17.93
CA LYS A 137 -11.34 23.20 17.56
C LYS A 137 -12.64 22.41 17.69
N THR A 138 -13.75 23.10 17.87
CA THR A 138 -15.08 22.49 17.96
C THR A 138 -16.08 23.20 17.06
N HIS A 139 -16.90 22.43 16.35
CA HIS A 139 -17.96 22.94 15.48
C HIS A 139 -19.30 22.32 15.86
N VAL A 140 -20.27 23.15 16.22
CA VAL A 140 -21.67 22.74 16.50
C VAL A 140 -22.46 22.56 15.20
N GLU A 141 -23.48 21.68 15.19
CA GLU A 141 -24.32 21.45 14.01
C GLU A 141 -25.11 22.71 13.61
N PHE A 142 -25.65 23.42 14.61
CA PHE A 142 -26.32 24.71 14.46
C PHE A 142 -25.73 25.71 15.46
N SER A 143 -25.61 26.99 15.08
CA SER A 143 -25.11 28.06 15.96
C SER A 143 -26.10 28.46 17.07
N ALA A 144 -27.40 28.18 16.89
CA ALA A 144 -28.46 28.51 17.83
C ALA A 144 -29.51 27.39 17.91
N VAL A 145 -30.14 27.26 19.09
CA VAL A 145 -31.25 26.33 19.39
C VAL A 145 -32.26 27.06 20.27
N ALA A 146 -33.55 26.99 19.96
CA ALA A 146 -34.58 27.73 20.70
C ALA A 146 -34.60 27.33 22.20
N ARG A 147 -34.70 28.31 23.12
CA ARG A 147 -34.45 28.09 24.56
C ARG A 147 -35.40 27.09 25.22
N ASP A 148 -36.65 27.05 24.78
CA ASP A 148 -37.68 26.10 25.20
C ASP A 148 -37.52 24.70 24.59
N SER A 149 -36.70 24.55 23.55
CA SER A 149 -36.49 23.29 22.83
C SER A 149 -35.36 22.44 23.41
N SER A 150 -35.63 21.15 23.55
CA SER A 150 -34.62 20.08 23.64
C SER A 150 -34.17 19.66 22.24
N GLN A 151 -32.88 19.35 22.07
CA GLN A 151 -32.34 18.73 20.86
C GLN A 151 -31.63 17.43 21.22
N ASP A 152 -32.17 16.30 20.76
CA ASP A 152 -31.52 14.99 20.83
C ASP A 152 -30.71 14.73 19.57
N HIS A 153 -29.58 14.02 19.73
CA HIS A 153 -28.60 13.80 18.66
C HIS A 153 -28.08 15.08 17.99
N PHE A 154 -27.98 16.18 18.74
CA PHE A 154 -27.31 17.41 18.30
C PHE A 154 -25.83 17.12 18.06
N ALA A 155 -25.35 17.28 16.82
CA ALA A 155 -23.97 16.92 16.50
C ALA A 155 -22.96 18.01 16.89
N VAL A 156 -21.81 17.59 17.42
CA VAL A 156 -20.64 18.44 17.65
C VAL A 156 -19.39 17.73 17.13
N LEU A 157 -18.70 18.37 16.19
CA LEU A 157 -17.41 17.93 15.67
C LEU A 157 -16.29 18.47 16.56
N VAL A 158 -15.46 17.60 17.11
CA VAL A 158 -14.12 17.94 17.64
C VAL A 158 -13.09 17.70 16.54
N HIS A 159 -12.33 18.73 16.20
CA HIS A 159 -11.25 18.71 15.21
C HIS A 159 -9.91 18.93 15.90
N VAL A 160 -9.02 17.93 15.85
CA VAL A 160 -7.63 18.03 16.28
C VAL A 160 -6.74 18.13 15.04
N LYS A 161 -5.80 19.06 15.02
CA LYS A 161 -4.79 19.20 13.97
C LYS A 161 -3.39 19.25 14.59
N ALA A 162 -2.46 18.48 14.01
CA ALA A 162 -1.06 18.54 14.35
C ALA A 162 -0.37 19.81 13.78
N PRO A 163 0.62 20.39 14.48
CA PRO A 163 1.40 21.49 13.95
C PRO A 163 2.14 21.05 12.68
N GLY A 164 2.30 21.98 11.75
CA GLY A 164 3.13 21.76 10.57
C GLY A 164 4.62 21.83 10.91
N VAL A 165 5.43 21.11 10.14
CA VAL A 165 6.89 21.27 10.12
C VAL A 165 7.23 22.27 9.02
N ILE A 166 7.99 23.32 9.36
CA ILE A 166 8.42 24.34 8.38
C ILE A 166 9.55 23.74 7.52
N VAL A 167 9.17 23.00 6.48
CA VAL A 167 10.06 22.61 5.39
C VAL A 167 10.40 23.83 4.54
N ASN A 168 11.46 24.53 4.91
CA ASN A 168 12.05 25.57 4.06
C ASN A 168 12.53 24.92 2.75
N GLU A 169 11.85 25.18 1.63
CA GLU A 169 12.06 24.49 0.34
C GLU A 169 13.44 24.76 -0.30
N ALA A 170 14.27 25.63 0.30
CA ALA A 170 15.68 25.81 -0.06
C ALA A 170 16.63 24.74 0.53
N ALA A 171 16.16 23.92 1.49
CA ALA A 171 16.99 23.02 2.29
C ALA A 171 17.06 21.58 1.78
N ALA A 172 17.39 21.37 0.51
CA ALA A 172 17.70 20.02 -0.02
C ALA A 172 19.04 19.44 0.49
N GLY A 173 19.78 20.18 1.33
CA GLY A 173 21.07 19.79 1.89
C GLY A 173 21.27 20.08 3.38
N ASP A 174 20.30 20.69 4.06
CA ASP A 174 20.35 20.87 5.52
C ASP A 174 19.51 19.77 6.20
N ARG A 175 20.13 19.02 7.11
CA ARG A 175 19.56 17.80 7.72
C ARG A 175 19.10 18.00 9.16
N ASP A 176 19.31 19.19 9.72
CA ASP A 176 19.27 19.45 11.17
C ASP A 176 17.92 19.96 11.71
N ALA A 177 16.83 19.83 10.95
CA ALA A 177 15.49 20.08 11.48
C ALA A 177 15.13 19.01 12.55
N PRO A 178 14.96 19.38 13.84
CA PRO A 178 14.89 18.41 14.94
C PRO A 178 13.53 17.70 14.98
N ARG A 179 13.45 16.56 14.30
CA ARG A 179 12.34 15.60 14.39
C ARG A 179 12.69 14.44 15.30
N ALA A 180 11.67 13.69 15.72
CA ALA A 180 11.87 12.42 16.39
C ALA A 180 12.67 11.42 15.51
N PRO A 181 13.71 10.76 16.05
CA PRO A 181 14.33 9.60 15.41
C PRO A 181 13.38 8.40 15.32
N LEU A 182 13.55 7.57 14.28
CA LEU A 182 12.71 6.41 13.99
C LEU A 182 13.46 5.09 14.18
N ASP A 183 12.86 4.11 14.85
CA ASP A 183 13.18 2.69 14.74
C ASP A 183 12.25 2.02 13.73
N LEU A 184 12.77 1.64 12.56
CA LEU A 184 12.00 0.98 11.50
C LEU A 184 12.41 -0.50 11.35
N VAL A 185 11.43 -1.39 11.27
CA VAL A 185 11.63 -2.77 10.82
C VAL A 185 10.85 -3.00 9.53
N THR A 186 11.51 -3.44 8.46
CA THR A 186 10.83 -3.87 7.23
C THR A 186 10.76 -5.39 7.19
N VAL A 187 9.56 -5.91 6.98
CA VAL A 187 9.24 -7.35 6.91
C VAL A 187 8.84 -7.64 5.47
N LEU A 188 9.79 -8.20 4.71
CA LEU A 188 9.73 -8.32 3.27
C LEU A 188 9.50 -9.78 2.85
N ASP A 189 8.42 -10.00 2.12
CA ASP A 189 8.14 -11.28 1.48
C ASP A 189 9.20 -11.60 0.41
N VAL A 190 9.79 -12.79 0.52
CA VAL A 190 10.74 -13.36 -0.44
C VAL A 190 10.31 -14.78 -0.84
N SER A 191 9.02 -15.05 -0.86
CA SER A 191 8.40 -16.31 -1.31
C SER A 191 8.59 -16.58 -2.81
N GLY A 192 8.08 -17.73 -3.26
CA GLY A 192 8.14 -18.12 -4.67
C GLY A 192 7.35 -17.23 -5.65
N SER A 193 6.36 -16.47 -5.19
CA SER A 193 5.56 -15.54 -6.01
C SER A 193 6.30 -14.22 -6.28
N MET A 194 7.10 -13.76 -5.32
CA MET A 194 7.96 -12.56 -5.39
C MET A 194 9.13 -12.66 -6.40
N ARG A 195 9.13 -13.61 -7.34
CA ARG A 195 10.22 -13.79 -8.31
C ARG A 195 10.28 -12.68 -9.35
N TRP A 196 11.48 -12.52 -9.92
CA TRP A 196 11.77 -11.59 -11.02
C TRP A 196 11.44 -10.14 -10.64
N ASP A 197 10.63 -9.47 -11.45
CA ASP A 197 10.37 -8.03 -11.40
C ASP A 197 9.77 -7.58 -10.06
N LYS A 198 8.96 -8.43 -9.42
CA LYS A 198 8.37 -8.17 -8.09
C LYS A 198 9.41 -7.86 -7.02
N LEU A 199 10.42 -8.72 -6.83
CA LEU A 199 11.49 -8.48 -5.87
C LEU A 199 12.45 -7.36 -6.34
N ALA A 200 12.64 -7.17 -7.64
CA ALA A 200 13.42 -6.04 -8.15
C ALA A 200 12.77 -4.69 -7.79
N LEU A 201 11.44 -4.58 -7.92
CA LEU A 201 10.66 -3.42 -7.53
C LEU A 201 10.65 -3.19 -6.01
N VAL A 202 10.59 -4.26 -5.19
CA VAL A 202 10.77 -4.16 -3.72
C VAL A 202 12.16 -3.66 -3.35
N LYS A 203 13.22 -4.16 -4.00
CA LYS A 203 14.60 -3.71 -3.77
C LYS A 203 14.77 -2.24 -4.11
N GLN A 204 14.26 -1.81 -5.26
CA GLN A 204 14.25 -0.39 -5.66
C GLN A 204 13.50 0.48 -4.63
N ALA A 205 12.32 0.04 -4.19
CA ALA A 205 11.56 0.75 -3.17
C ALA A 205 12.31 0.83 -1.84
N MET A 206 12.94 -0.26 -1.41
CA MET A 206 13.80 -0.29 -0.22
C MET A 206 15.04 0.62 -0.35
N GLY A 207 15.64 0.71 -1.55
CA GLY A 207 16.71 1.67 -1.83
C GLY A 207 16.27 3.13 -1.62
N PHE A 208 15.04 3.47 -2.03
CA PHE A 208 14.46 4.78 -1.74
C PHE A 208 14.20 5.00 -0.23
N VAL A 209 13.73 3.97 0.50
CA VAL A 209 13.57 4.03 1.96
C VAL A 209 14.92 4.28 2.64
N ILE A 210 15.93 3.45 2.36
CA ILE A 210 17.29 3.56 2.90
C ILE A 210 17.89 4.93 2.55
N GLY A 211 17.66 5.44 1.34
CA GLY A 211 18.05 6.79 0.91
C GLY A 211 17.42 7.90 1.76
N SER A 212 16.14 7.74 2.13
CA SER A 212 15.33 8.75 2.83
C SER A 212 15.56 8.86 4.34
N LEU A 213 16.01 7.78 5.00
CA LEU A 213 16.26 7.77 6.45
C LEU A 213 17.44 8.69 6.86
N GLY A 214 17.42 9.25 8.07
CA GLY A 214 18.47 10.12 8.63
C GLY A 214 19.51 9.36 9.48
N PRO A 215 20.65 9.97 9.83
CA PRO A 215 21.74 9.29 10.56
C PRO A 215 21.40 8.88 12.01
N HIS A 216 20.30 9.38 12.57
CA HIS A 216 19.77 8.98 13.88
C HIS A 216 18.63 7.94 13.78
N ASP A 217 18.07 7.72 12.59
CA ASP A 217 17.13 6.61 12.38
C ASP A 217 17.86 5.29 12.35
N ARG A 218 17.14 4.22 12.69
CA ARG A 218 17.63 2.84 12.62
C ARG A 218 16.71 1.98 11.78
N LEU A 219 17.30 1.06 11.01
CA LEU A 219 16.60 0.11 10.15
C LEU A 219 17.08 -1.32 10.43
N SER A 220 16.13 -2.24 10.60
CA SER A 220 16.36 -3.68 10.49
C SER A 220 15.54 -4.24 9.32
N VAL A 221 16.18 -5.05 8.47
CA VAL A 221 15.50 -5.78 7.39
C VAL A 221 15.28 -7.22 7.84
N VAL A 222 14.01 -7.64 7.84
CA VAL A 222 13.56 -9.02 8.05
C VAL A 222 13.01 -9.53 6.71
N SER A 223 13.45 -10.71 6.29
CA SER A 223 12.92 -11.40 5.10
C SER A 223 12.16 -12.66 5.52
N PHE A 224 11.02 -12.95 4.91
CA PHE A 224 10.27 -14.17 5.21
C PHE A 224 9.78 -14.89 3.95
N SER A 225 9.72 -16.22 4.03
CA SER A 225 9.07 -17.08 3.05
C SER A 225 8.44 -18.29 3.75
N SER A 226 9.04 -19.48 3.71
CA SER A 226 8.61 -20.64 4.52
C SER A 226 8.86 -20.45 6.02
N GLY A 227 9.90 -19.68 6.36
CA GLY A 227 10.17 -19.15 7.69
C GLY A 227 10.74 -17.74 7.57
N ALA A 228 11.11 -17.10 8.68
CA ALA A 228 11.65 -15.73 8.67
C ALA A 228 13.09 -15.64 9.18
N ARG A 229 13.82 -14.63 8.67
CA ARG A 229 15.22 -14.35 8.98
C ARG A 229 15.43 -12.85 9.18
N ARG A 230 16.18 -12.45 10.19
CA ARG A 230 16.71 -11.10 10.37
C ARG A 230 17.95 -10.92 9.48
N VAL A 231 17.79 -10.24 8.35
CA VAL A 231 18.84 -10.00 7.35
C VAL A 231 19.85 -8.97 7.83
N THR A 232 19.38 -7.93 8.55
CA THR A 232 20.24 -6.99 9.28
C THR A 232 19.79 -6.85 10.72
N ARG A 233 20.75 -6.67 11.65
CA ARG A 233 20.48 -6.07 12.96
C ARG A 233 19.90 -4.65 12.80
N LEU A 234 19.49 -4.03 13.90
CA LEU A 234 18.94 -2.67 13.88
C LEU A 234 20.07 -1.64 13.73
N LEU A 235 20.38 -1.30 12.47
CA LEU A 235 21.52 -0.47 12.04
C LEU A 235 21.14 1.01 12.01
N ARG A 236 22.00 1.90 12.51
CA ARG A 236 21.87 3.35 12.27
C ARG A 236 22.11 3.70 10.82
N MET A 237 21.26 4.53 10.24
CA MET A 237 21.30 4.95 8.83
C MET A 237 22.34 6.07 8.56
N SER A 238 23.51 5.91 9.18
CA SER A 238 24.78 6.54 8.79
C SER A 238 25.19 6.12 7.37
N HIS A 239 26.24 6.73 6.80
CA HIS A 239 26.74 6.35 5.47
C HIS A 239 27.06 4.85 5.38
N THR A 240 27.80 4.31 6.36
CA THR A 240 28.14 2.88 6.43
C THR A 240 26.91 2.00 6.62
N GLY A 241 26.00 2.37 7.53
CA GLY A 241 24.79 1.59 7.79
C GLY A 241 23.83 1.53 6.61
N LYS A 242 23.71 2.63 5.83
CA LYS A 242 22.99 2.64 4.56
C LYS A 242 23.61 1.69 3.53
N SER A 243 24.93 1.70 3.37
CA SER A 243 25.62 0.77 2.44
C SER A 243 25.38 -0.69 2.83
N LEU A 244 25.49 -1.03 4.12
CA LEU A 244 25.20 -2.38 4.63
C LEU A 244 23.73 -2.78 4.43
N ALA A 245 22.78 -1.87 4.66
CA ALA A 245 21.36 -2.14 4.41
C ALA A 245 21.05 -2.34 2.92
N THR A 246 21.67 -1.56 2.03
CA THR A 246 21.53 -1.72 0.58
C THR A 246 22.12 -3.05 0.10
N GLU A 247 23.32 -3.43 0.57
CA GLU A 247 23.92 -4.74 0.25
C GLU A 247 23.06 -5.90 0.75
N ALA A 248 22.53 -5.80 1.97
CA ALA A 248 21.61 -6.79 2.54
C ALA A 248 20.31 -6.93 1.72
N VAL A 249 19.71 -5.81 1.30
CA VAL A 249 18.54 -5.81 0.41
C VAL A 249 18.89 -6.41 -0.96
N GLU A 250 20.04 -6.09 -1.53
CA GLU A 250 20.48 -6.67 -2.81
C GLU A 250 20.81 -8.16 -2.71
N SER A 251 21.17 -8.67 -1.52
CA SER A 251 21.38 -10.10 -1.26
C SER A 251 20.11 -10.95 -1.33
N LEU A 252 18.90 -10.34 -1.20
CA LEU A 252 17.62 -11.06 -1.14
C LEU A 252 17.35 -11.90 -2.40
N ARG A 253 16.77 -13.10 -2.22
CA ARG A 253 16.44 -14.06 -3.30
C ARG A 253 15.09 -14.72 -3.01
N ALA A 254 14.26 -14.86 -4.05
CA ALA A 254 12.88 -15.34 -3.95
C ALA A 254 12.74 -16.88 -4.01
N GLY A 255 12.19 -17.48 -2.96
CA GLY A 255 11.90 -18.92 -2.87
C GLY A 255 11.31 -19.36 -1.52
N GLY A 256 10.58 -20.47 -1.53
CA GLY A 256 9.79 -20.95 -0.39
C GLY A 256 8.30 -20.60 -0.52
N GLY A 257 7.52 -20.91 0.51
CA GLY A 257 6.13 -20.47 0.66
C GLY A 257 6.04 -19.11 1.34
N THR A 258 4.95 -18.85 2.07
CA THR A 258 4.66 -17.54 2.70
C THR A 258 4.12 -17.75 4.11
N ASN A 259 4.81 -17.24 5.13
CA ASN A 259 4.57 -17.44 6.56
C ASN A 259 4.64 -16.08 7.27
N ILE A 260 3.52 -15.34 7.25
CA ILE A 260 3.44 -13.94 7.70
C ILE A 260 3.63 -13.89 9.22
N ALA A 261 3.01 -14.83 9.95
CA ALA A 261 3.13 -14.93 11.41
C ALA A 261 4.60 -15.01 11.87
N GLU A 262 5.49 -15.63 11.10
CA GLU A 262 6.91 -15.71 11.45
C GLU A 262 7.69 -14.45 11.15
N GLY A 263 7.41 -13.79 10.01
CA GLY A 263 7.96 -12.48 9.70
C GLY A 263 7.63 -11.46 10.81
N LEU A 264 6.39 -11.48 11.30
CA LEU A 264 5.95 -10.62 12.39
C LEU A 264 6.52 -11.04 13.75
N ARG A 265 6.63 -12.34 14.06
CA ARG A 265 7.34 -12.82 15.28
C ARG A 265 8.82 -12.38 15.30
N THR A 266 9.52 -12.44 14.17
CA THR A 266 10.91 -11.98 14.05
C THR A 266 11.01 -10.46 14.19
N ALA A 267 10.06 -9.68 13.65
CA ALA A 267 10.00 -8.24 13.87
C ALA A 267 9.69 -7.86 15.33
N ALA A 268 8.79 -8.59 15.99
CA ALA A 268 8.51 -8.44 17.42
C ALA A 268 9.76 -8.70 18.27
N LYS A 269 10.53 -9.73 17.92
CA LYS A 269 11.81 -10.03 18.56
C LYS A 269 12.83 -8.87 18.40
N VAL A 270 12.97 -8.34 17.17
CA VAL A 270 13.86 -7.19 16.89
C VAL A 270 13.49 -5.95 17.70
N LEU A 271 12.20 -5.68 17.89
CA LEU A 271 11.76 -4.50 18.65
C LEU A 271 11.70 -4.74 20.17
N GLY A 272 11.45 -5.96 20.64
CA GLY A 272 11.41 -6.29 22.06
C GLY A 272 12.79 -6.42 22.72
N GLU A 273 13.75 -7.05 22.03
CA GLU A 273 15.07 -7.39 22.61
C GLU A 273 16.14 -6.30 22.43
N ARG A 274 15.84 -5.21 21.71
CA ARG A 274 16.79 -4.10 21.49
C ARG A 274 17.10 -3.33 22.78
N ARG A 275 18.39 -3.01 22.97
CA ARG A 275 18.90 -2.31 24.16
C ARG A 275 18.60 -0.81 24.14
N HIS A 276 18.75 -0.18 22.98
CA HIS A 276 18.50 1.25 22.80
C HIS A 276 17.20 1.45 22.02
N ARG A 277 16.53 2.59 22.20
CA ARG A 277 15.19 2.83 21.65
C ARG A 277 15.07 4.27 21.17
N ASN A 278 14.72 4.46 19.90
CA ASN A 278 14.30 5.76 19.39
C ASN A 278 12.87 6.07 19.85
N ALA A 279 12.50 7.36 19.84
CA ALA A 279 11.20 7.82 20.31
C ALA A 279 10.03 7.24 19.50
N VAL A 280 10.18 7.12 18.19
CA VAL A 280 9.17 6.52 17.28
C VAL A 280 9.61 5.11 16.90
N SER A 281 8.67 4.17 16.81
CA SER A 281 8.92 2.79 16.37
C SER A 281 7.83 2.35 15.39
N SER A 282 8.18 1.69 14.28
CA SER A 282 7.21 1.25 13.28
C SER A 282 7.66 -0.03 12.55
N VAL A 283 6.69 -0.81 12.07
CA VAL A 283 6.92 -1.96 11.20
C VAL A 283 6.25 -1.72 9.84
N ILE A 284 6.94 -2.04 8.75
CA ILE A 284 6.37 -2.10 7.40
C ILE A 284 6.38 -3.57 6.96
N LEU A 285 5.20 -4.15 6.72
CA LEU A 285 5.03 -5.49 6.15
C LEU A 285 4.64 -5.37 4.68
N LEU A 286 5.35 -6.07 3.79
CA LEU A 286 4.92 -6.24 2.39
C LEU A 286 4.81 -7.74 2.06
N SER A 287 3.74 -8.11 1.35
CA SER A 287 3.51 -9.46 0.81
C SER A 287 2.67 -9.40 -0.46
N ASP A 288 2.93 -10.34 -1.38
CA ASP A 288 2.12 -10.57 -2.59
C ASP A 288 1.28 -11.84 -2.52
N GLY A 289 1.28 -12.53 -1.37
CA GLY A 289 0.72 -13.87 -1.22
C GLY A 289 -0.25 -14.03 -0.05
N HIS A 290 -0.74 -15.26 0.09
CA HIS A 290 -1.53 -15.69 1.25
C HIS A 290 -0.63 -16.44 2.25
N ASP A 291 -0.89 -16.34 3.55
CA ASP A 291 -0.16 -17.18 4.54
C ASP A 291 -0.54 -18.66 4.33
N ASN A 292 0.45 -19.45 3.91
CA ASN A 292 0.31 -20.85 3.53
C ASN A 292 0.57 -21.82 4.68
N TYR A 293 1.01 -21.33 5.85
CA TYR A 293 1.46 -22.15 6.99
C TYR A 293 0.59 -21.96 8.23
N SER A 294 0.24 -20.72 8.54
CA SER A 294 -0.70 -20.39 9.62
C SER A 294 -2.12 -20.84 9.27
N MET A 295 -2.51 -20.70 8.00
CA MET A 295 -3.89 -20.90 7.54
C MET A 295 -3.97 -22.06 6.51
N PRO A 296 -4.22 -23.31 6.94
CA PRO A 296 -4.31 -24.43 6.00
C PRO A 296 -5.47 -24.23 5.01
N ARG A 297 -5.17 -24.36 3.70
CA ARG A 297 -6.13 -24.21 2.58
C ARG A 297 -7.50 -24.81 2.91
N ARG A 298 -8.52 -23.94 2.96
CA ARG A 298 -9.96 -24.22 3.24
C ARG A 298 -10.30 -25.71 3.22
N ALA A 299 -10.18 -26.37 4.37
CA ALA A 299 -10.77 -27.68 4.58
C ALA A 299 -12.29 -27.61 4.29
N ARG A 300 -12.90 -28.71 3.87
CA ARG A 300 -14.36 -28.78 3.61
C ARG A 300 -15.14 -28.63 4.93
N GLY A 301 -15.29 -27.40 5.43
CA GLY A 301 -15.72 -27.16 6.81
C GLY A 301 -16.02 -25.71 7.21
N GLY A 302 -16.19 -24.77 6.28
CA GLY A 302 -16.95 -23.52 6.49
C GLY A 302 -16.41 -22.42 7.44
N VAL A 303 -15.49 -22.71 8.36
CA VAL A 303 -14.98 -21.73 9.34
C VAL A 303 -14.12 -20.66 8.65
N PRO A 304 -14.35 -19.35 8.87
CA PRO A 304 -13.49 -18.30 8.35
C PRO A 304 -12.11 -18.30 9.06
N PRO A 305 -11.02 -17.96 8.34
CA PRO A 305 -9.69 -17.86 8.94
C PRO A 305 -9.64 -16.79 10.05
N ASN A 306 -9.16 -17.16 11.24
CA ASN A 306 -8.81 -16.17 12.26
C ASN A 306 -7.39 -15.63 12.01
N TYR A 307 -7.30 -14.40 11.53
CA TYR A 307 -6.03 -13.72 11.24
C TYR A 307 -5.41 -12.99 12.45
N GLU A 308 -6.11 -12.86 13.59
CA GLU A 308 -5.55 -12.28 14.82
C GLU A 308 -4.31 -13.08 15.30
N VAL A 309 -4.31 -14.39 15.04
CA VAL A 309 -3.21 -15.32 15.35
C VAL A 309 -1.90 -14.96 14.61
N LEU A 310 -1.96 -14.17 13.54
CA LEU A 310 -0.77 -13.65 12.86
C LEU A 310 -0.05 -12.55 13.67
N VAL A 311 -0.73 -11.90 14.61
CA VAL A 311 -0.26 -10.69 15.30
C VAL A 311 0.40 -11.04 16.64
N PRO A 312 1.71 -10.76 16.81
CA PRO A 312 2.37 -10.87 18.11
C PRO A 312 1.71 -9.97 19.18
N PRO A 313 1.44 -10.47 20.41
CA PRO A 313 0.81 -9.67 21.48
C PRO A 313 1.58 -8.42 21.93
N SER A 314 2.85 -8.28 21.55
CA SER A 314 3.66 -7.07 21.74
C SER A 314 3.28 -5.92 20.80
N PHE A 315 2.59 -6.22 19.69
CA PHE A 315 2.10 -5.22 18.73
C PHE A 315 0.62 -4.87 18.91
N VAL A 316 -0.10 -5.54 19.80
CA VAL A 316 -1.47 -5.14 20.16
C VAL A 316 -1.40 -4.04 21.23
N PRO A 317 -2.05 -2.87 21.04
CA PRO A 317 -2.08 -1.82 22.06
C PRO A 317 -2.69 -2.30 23.37
N GLY A 318 -2.08 -1.94 24.50
CA GLY A 318 -2.60 -2.25 25.84
C GLY A 318 -2.30 -3.65 26.38
N THR A 319 -1.78 -4.59 25.58
CA THR A 319 -1.37 -5.94 26.04
C THR A 319 0.11 -6.07 26.39
N ALA A 320 0.93 -5.06 26.08
CA ALA A 320 2.36 -5.03 26.44
C ALA A 320 2.56 -4.84 27.96
N SER A 321 3.12 -5.86 28.62
CA SER A 321 3.27 -5.91 30.09
C SER A 321 4.31 -4.96 30.68
N THR A 322 5.17 -4.38 29.85
CA THR A 322 6.32 -3.54 30.24
C THR A 322 6.07 -2.04 30.11
N GLY A 323 4.87 -1.61 29.68
CA GLY A 323 4.58 -0.19 29.39
C GLY A 323 5.26 0.32 28.12
N GLU A 324 5.79 -0.57 27.30
CA GLU A 324 6.36 -0.24 25.99
C GLU A 324 5.25 0.14 25.00
N GLY A 325 5.47 1.24 24.26
CA GLY A 325 4.58 1.63 23.18
C GLY A 325 4.57 0.58 22.07
N SER A 326 3.36 0.12 21.69
CA SER A 326 3.20 -0.76 20.53
C SER A 326 3.60 -0.04 19.25
N ALA A 327 4.46 -0.66 18.45
CA ALA A 327 4.83 -0.16 17.13
C ALA A 327 3.78 -0.58 16.08
N PRO A 328 3.12 0.37 15.39
CA PRO A 328 2.11 0.04 14.38
C PRO A 328 2.70 -0.70 13.19
N ILE A 329 1.96 -1.68 12.65
CA ILE A 329 2.34 -2.45 11.47
C ILE A 329 1.59 -1.92 10.25
N HIS A 330 2.31 -1.22 9.36
CA HIS A 330 1.78 -0.74 8.09
C HIS A 330 1.92 -1.84 7.05
N THR A 331 0.81 -2.30 6.48
CA THR A 331 0.76 -3.48 5.61
C THR A 331 0.52 -3.10 4.15
N PHE A 332 1.30 -3.67 3.23
CA PHE A 332 1.29 -3.36 1.80
C PHE A 332 0.97 -4.60 0.98
N GLY A 333 -0.29 -4.74 0.59
CA GLY A 333 -0.75 -5.80 -0.30
C GLY A 333 -0.29 -5.51 -1.73
N PHE A 334 0.57 -6.37 -2.26
CA PHE A 334 1.25 -6.17 -3.54
C PHE A 334 0.66 -7.06 -4.64
N GLY A 335 0.18 -6.46 -5.74
CA GLY A 335 -0.52 -7.20 -6.79
C GLY A 335 -1.85 -7.80 -6.31
N ASN A 336 -2.46 -8.67 -7.12
CA ASN A 336 -3.82 -9.18 -6.88
C ASN A 336 -3.86 -10.51 -6.06
N ASP A 337 -2.71 -11.13 -5.79
CA ASP A 337 -2.61 -12.48 -5.23
C ASP A 337 -2.42 -12.51 -3.69
N HIS A 338 -2.38 -11.34 -3.04
CA HIS A 338 -2.16 -11.19 -1.60
C HIS A 338 -3.43 -11.44 -0.78
N ASP A 339 -3.29 -11.93 0.47
CA ASP A 339 -4.43 -12.04 1.39
C ASP A 339 -4.78 -10.68 2.01
N ALA A 340 -5.59 -9.90 1.28
CA ALA A 340 -6.07 -8.60 1.72
C ALA A 340 -6.77 -8.61 3.08
N ALA A 341 -7.42 -9.73 3.46
CA ALA A 341 -8.10 -9.83 4.75
C ALA A 341 -7.09 -10.03 5.89
N ALA A 342 -6.10 -10.91 5.70
CA ALA A 342 -4.98 -11.07 6.64
C ALA A 342 -4.24 -9.75 6.88
N MET A 343 -3.87 -9.06 5.79
CA MET A 343 -3.06 -7.84 5.85
C MET A 343 -3.83 -6.66 6.45
N HIS A 344 -5.15 -6.58 6.25
CA HIS A 344 -5.99 -5.60 6.92
C HIS A 344 -6.09 -5.86 8.43
N VAL A 345 -6.37 -7.09 8.87
CA VAL A 345 -6.47 -7.43 10.30
C VAL A 345 -5.15 -7.17 11.04
N VAL A 346 -4.00 -7.47 10.42
CA VAL A 346 -2.67 -7.16 10.99
C VAL A 346 -2.48 -5.65 11.18
N ALA A 347 -2.89 -4.82 10.22
CA ALA A 347 -2.82 -3.37 10.34
C ALA A 347 -3.80 -2.84 11.41
N GLU A 348 -5.06 -3.28 11.36
CA GLU A 348 -6.13 -2.87 12.25
C GLU A 348 -5.80 -3.16 13.74
N ALA A 349 -5.44 -4.41 14.05
CA ALA A 349 -5.17 -4.87 15.42
C ALA A 349 -3.92 -4.22 16.05
N THR A 350 -2.97 -3.78 15.23
CA THR A 350 -1.74 -3.09 15.69
C THR A 350 -1.83 -1.57 15.57
N GLY A 351 -2.87 -1.07 14.89
CA GLY A 351 -3.10 0.34 14.66
C GLY A 351 -2.28 1.00 13.54
N GLY A 352 -1.61 0.20 12.70
CA GLY A 352 -1.02 0.66 11.44
C GLY A 352 -2.04 0.71 10.29
N THR A 353 -1.58 1.05 9.09
CA THR A 353 -2.44 1.25 7.90
C THR A 353 -2.33 0.10 6.90
N PHE A 354 -3.44 -0.35 6.31
CA PHE A 354 -3.40 -1.24 5.14
C PHE A 354 -3.47 -0.44 3.83
N SER A 355 -2.50 -0.66 2.95
CA SER A 355 -2.42 -0.08 1.61
C SER A 355 -2.42 -1.17 0.53
N PHE A 356 -3.10 -0.89 -0.59
CA PHE A 356 -3.21 -1.80 -1.73
C PHE A 356 -2.49 -1.23 -2.96
N ILE A 357 -1.51 -1.99 -3.47
CA ILE A 357 -0.70 -1.66 -4.64
C ILE A 357 -1.18 -2.55 -5.81
N GLU A 358 -2.20 -2.09 -6.53
CA GLU A 358 -2.76 -2.79 -7.70
C GLU A 358 -1.82 -2.75 -8.92
N ASN A 359 -1.00 -1.69 -9.03
CA ASN A 359 0.04 -1.56 -10.06
C ASN A 359 1.41 -1.66 -9.41
N GLU A 360 2.16 -2.72 -9.74
CA GLU A 360 3.45 -3.02 -9.14
C GLU A 360 4.46 -1.88 -9.31
N ALA A 361 4.39 -1.12 -10.40
CA ALA A 361 5.30 0.00 -10.70
C ALA A 361 5.13 1.25 -9.81
N VAL A 362 4.17 1.27 -8.87
CA VAL A 362 3.99 2.38 -7.89
C VAL A 362 4.27 1.99 -6.43
N ILE A 363 4.85 0.82 -6.16
CA ILE A 363 5.33 0.42 -4.83
C ILE A 363 6.24 1.46 -4.17
N GLN A 364 7.17 2.07 -4.92
CA GLN A 364 8.06 3.09 -4.40
C GLN A 364 7.30 4.33 -3.93
N ASP A 365 6.23 4.73 -4.63
CA ASP A 365 5.35 5.83 -4.21
C ASP A 365 4.56 5.45 -2.93
N ALA A 366 4.10 4.21 -2.82
CA ALA A 366 3.41 3.72 -1.62
C ALA A 366 4.32 3.74 -0.36
N PHE A 367 5.57 3.29 -0.51
CA PHE A 367 6.58 3.38 0.56
C PHE A 367 6.95 4.84 0.85
N ALA A 368 7.09 5.69 -0.17
CA ALA A 368 7.36 7.12 -0.01
C ALA A 368 6.26 7.84 0.78
N GLN A 369 4.98 7.57 0.48
CA GLN A 369 3.83 8.07 1.23
C GLN A 369 3.92 7.68 2.72
N CYS A 370 4.22 6.42 3.02
CA CYS A 370 4.32 5.92 4.40
C CYS A 370 5.49 6.54 5.18
N ILE A 371 6.70 6.52 4.60
CA ILE A 371 7.91 7.09 5.21
C ILE A 371 7.79 8.62 5.37
N GLY A 372 7.08 9.31 4.48
CA GLY A 372 6.75 10.73 4.63
C GLY A 372 5.95 11.05 5.90
N GLY A 373 5.08 10.13 6.34
CA GLY A 373 4.38 10.21 7.62
C GLY A 373 5.28 9.82 8.81
N LEU A 374 5.91 8.65 8.74
CA LEU A 374 6.75 8.12 9.84
C LEU A 374 7.95 9.02 10.20
N LEU A 375 8.51 9.75 9.22
CA LEU A 375 9.56 10.75 9.46
C LEU A 375 9.02 12.12 9.89
N THR A 376 7.73 12.26 10.16
CA THR A 376 7.11 13.51 10.64
C THR A 376 6.15 13.32 11.82
N VAL A 377 6.28 12.26 12.61
CA VAL A 377 5.60 12.16 13.92
C VAL A 377 6.00 13.36 14.80
N VAL A 378 5.02 14.13 15.26
CA VAL A 378 5.22 15.31 16.13
C VAL A 378 4.57 15.13 17.51
N ALA A 379 3.52 14.33 17.60
CA ALA A 379 2.83 14.00 18.85
C ALA A 379 2.64 12.50 18.98
N GLN A 380 2.84 11.99 20.19
CA GLN A 380 2.60 10.61 20.62
C GLN A 380 1.62 10.61 21.80
N GLU A 381 1.01 9.45 22.07
CA GLU A 381 0.08 9.25 23.21
C GLU A 381 -1.08 10.26 23.29
N ALA A 382 -1.42 10.91 22.16
CA ALA A 382 -2.41 11.97 22.14
C ALA A 382 -3.78 11.45 22.60
N ARG A 383 -4.40 12.14 23.55
CA ARG A 383 -5.70 11.79 24.13
C ARG A 383 -6.58 13.02 24.20
N VAL A 384 -7.76 12.95 23.61
CA VAL A 384 -8.79 13.97 23.78
C VAL A 384 -9.63 13.62 25.00
N ALA A 385 -9.87 14.58 25.88
CA ALA A 385 -10.85 14.53 26.96
C ALA A 385 -11.92 15.60 26.72
N ILE A 386 -13.19 15.22 26.87
CA ILE A 386 -14.36 16.08 26.68
C ILE A 386 -15.19 16.04 27.97
N ALA A 387 -15.66 17.20 28.43
CA ALA A 387 -16.58 17.31 29.56
C ALA A 387 -17.76 18.26 29.23
N CYS A 388 -18.97 17.86 29.60
CA CYS A 388 -20.20 18.64 29.44
C CYS A 388 -20.24 19.81 30.42
N GLY A 389 -20.26 21.05 29.92
CA GLY A 389 -20.27 22.26 30.76
C GLY A 389 -21.58 22.43 31.53
N HIS A 390 -22.70 22.46 30.81
CA HIS A 390 -24.03 22.59 31.39
C HIS A 390 -24.51 21.28 32.06
N PRO A 391 -25.07 21.31 33.29
CA PRO A 391 -25.47 20.10 34.04
C PRO A 391 -26.57 19.26 33.38
N GLY A 392 -27.37 19.85 32.48
CA GLY A 392 -28.39 19.12 31.70
C GLY A 392 -27.92 18.55 30.36
N VAL A 393 -26.72 18.91 29.86
CA VAL A 393 -26.18 18.37 28.61
C VAL A 393 -25.64 16.96 28.82
N ARG A 394 -25.81 16.08 27.83
CA ARG A 394 -25.30 14.70 27.83
C ARG A 394 -24.64 14.35 26.51
N ILE A 395 -23.53 13.62 26.55
CA ILE A 395 -22.97 12.92 25.38
C ILE A 395 -23.70 11.58 25.27
N SER A 396 -24.37 11.33 24.15
CA SER A 396 -25.07 10.06 23.90
C SER A 396 -24.21 9.05 23.14
N SER A 397 -23.30 9.53 22.28
CA SER A 397 -22.32 8.68 21.58
C SER A 397 -21.17 9.50 20.98
N VAL A 398 -20.08 8.81 20.65
CA VAL A 398 -18.90 9.35 19.95
C VAL A 398 -18.60 8.45 18.75
N LYS A 399 -18.57 9.03 17.54
CA LYS A 399 -18.08 8.35 16.33
C LYS A 399 -16.59 8.65 16.20
N SER A 400 -15.76 7.75 16.76
CA SER A 400 -14.30 7.88 16.80
C SER A 400 -13.56 7.12 15.68
N GLY A 401 -14.25 6.43 14.77
CA GLY A 401 -13.62 5.53 13.81
C GLY A 401 -12.97 4.34 14.53
N ARG A 402 -11.73 3.99 14.18
CA ARG A 402 -10.98 2.92 14.87
C ARG A 402 -10.33 3.33 16.20
N TYR A 403 -10.49 4.59 16.62
CA TYR A 403 -9.87 5.11 17.83
C TYR A 403 -10.70 4.73 19.05
N GLU A 404 -10.05 4.14 20.06
CA GLU A 404 -10.71 3.78 21.32
C GLU A 404 -11.35 5.04 21.92
N SER A 405 -12.66 5.01 22.10
CA SER A 405 -13.38 6.05 22.82
C SER A 405 -14.28 5.45 23.89
N ARG A 406 -14.46 6.21 24.97
CA ARG A 406 -15.40 5.91 26.04
C ARG A 406 -16.24 7.15 26.34
N VAL A 407 -17.50 6.92 26.67
CA VAL A 407 -18.39 7.89 27.32
C VAL A 407 -18.64 7.34 28.73
N ASP A 408 -18.56 8.19 29.74
CA ASP A 408 -18.76 7.77 31.13
C ASP A 408 -20.27 7.53 31.41
N GLU A 409 -20.60 6.69 32.39
CA GLU A 409 -21.98 6.17 32.60
C GLU A 409 -23.06 7.24 32.79
N ASP A 410 -22.69 8.42 33.29
CA ASP A 410 -23.60 9.55 33.50
C ASP A 410 -23.77 10.46 32.27
N GLY A 411 -23.04 10.19 31.19
CA GLY A 411 -23.00 10.97 29.95
C GLY A 411 -22.38 12.36 30.09
N ARG A 412 -21.67 12.68 31.18
CA ARG A 412 -21.08 14.01 31.42
C ARG A 412 -19.66 14.18 30.90
N SER A 413 -18.95 13.09 30.62
CA SER A 413 -17.61 13.15 30.01
C SER A 413 -17.36 12.01 29.04
N ALA A 414 -16.41 12.24 28.14
CA ALA A 414 -15.91 11.26 27.19
C ALA A 414 -14.40 11.43 26.99
N SER A 415 -13.72 10.39 26.51
CA SER A 415 -12.34 10.52 26.05
C SER A 415 -12.03 9.60 24.87
N ILE A 416 -11.08 10.02 24.04
CA ILE A 416 -10.66 9.35 22.80
C ILE A 416 -9.14 9.19 22.83
N ALA A 417 -8.64 7.97 22.69
CA ALA A 417 -7.21 7.70 22.53
C ALA A 417 -6.84 7.82 21.04
N VAL A 418 -6.10 8.89 20.70
CA VAL A 418 -5.73 9.24 19.32
C VAL A 418 -4.36 8.65 18.95
N GLY A 419 -3.44 8.51 19.92
CA GLY A 419 -2.13 7.91 19.70
C GLY A 419 -1.16 8.87 18.99
N GLU A 420 -0.52 8.41 17.93
CA GLU A 420 0.49 9.20 17.20
C GLU A 420 -0.13 10.05 16.07
N LEU A 421 0.38 11.27 15.91
CA LEU A 421 0.04 12.20 14.83
C LEU A 421 1.28 12.69 14.07
N TYR A 422 1.19 12.66 12.74
CA TYR A 422 2.19 13.22 11.83
C TYR A 422 1.98 14.74 11.68
N ALA A 423 3.00 15.46 11.20
CA ALA A 423 2.92 16.90 10.94
C ALA A 423 1.79 17.22 9.94
N ASP A 424 1.05 18.29 10.21
CA ASP A 424 -0.19 18.70 9.51
C ASP A 424 -1.34 17.67 9.50
N GLU A 425 -1.21 16.52 10.15
CA GLU A 425 -2.24 15.48 10.18
C GLU A 425 -3.45 15.92 11.02
N GLU A 426 -4.65 15.50 10.58
CA GLU A 426 -5.92 15.92 11.18
C GLU A 426 -6.74 14.72 11.66
N ARG A 427 -7.51 14.94 12.72
CA ARG A 427 -8.49 14.01 13.28
C ARG A 427 -9.79 14.71 13.58
N ARG A 428 -10.88 14.12 13.14
CA ARG A 428 -12.25 14.63 13.27
C ARG A 428 -13.08 13.57 13.98
N PHE A 429 -13.76 13.98 15.04
CA PHE A 429 -14.56 13.09 15.89
C PHE A 429 -15.95 13.71 16.05
N LEU A 430 -16.98 12.96 15.69
CA LEU A 430 -18.36 13.44 15.73
C LEU A 430 -19.03 12.94 17.02
N LEU A 431 -19.31 13.84 17.94
CA LEU A 431 -20.08 13.58 19.15
C LEU A 431 -21.54 13.88 18.88
N PHE A 432 -22.43 13.07 19.46
CA PHE A 432 -23.86 13.36 19.51
C PHE A 432 -24.26 13.69 20.93
N LEU A 433 -24.99 14.79 21.10
CA LEU A 433 -25.42 15.29 22.40
C LEU A 433 -26.95 15.27 22.53
N THR A 434 -27.43 15.16 23.77
CA THR A 434 -28.74 15.71 24.16
C THR A 434 -28.50 17.08 24.78
N VAL A 435 -29.14 18.11 24.21
CA VAL A 435 -29.13 19.49 24.69
C VAL A 435 -30.51 19.77 25.33
N PRO A 436 -30.57 20.14 26.62
CA PRO A 436 -31.83 20.35 27.32
C PRO A 436 -32.51 21.66 26.91
N PRO A 437 -33.80 21.87 27.26
CA PRO A 437 -34.37 23.21 27.38
C PRO A 437 -33.67 23.98 28.52
N VAL A 438 -33.78 25.31 28.51
CA VAL A 438 -33.24 26.21 29.55
C VAL A 438 -34.29 27.27 29.89
N GLU A 439 -34.32 27.73 31.14
CA GLU A 439 -35.24 28.80 31.54
C GLU A 439 -34.72 30.17 31.07
N ALA A 440 -35.60 31.17 30.97
CA ALA A 440 -35.24 32.52 30.52
C ALA A 440 -34.28 33.26 31.47
N THR A 441 -33.98 32.68 32.64
CA THR A 441 -32.98 33.14 33.61
C THR A 441 -31.57 32.61 33.36
N ASP A 442 -31.40 31.57 32.55
CA ASP A 442 -30.16 30.80 32.47
C ASP A 442 -29.11 31.41 31.51
N GLY A 443 -29.46 32.57 30.91
CA GLY A 443 -28.63 33.30 29.96
C GLY A 443 -28.95 33.00 28.50
N ASP A 444 -28.33 33.76 27.60
CA ASP A 444 -28.57 33.66 26.15
C ASP A 444 -27.70 32.60 25.45
N ASP A 445 -26.78 31.93 26.16
CA ASP A 445 -25.89 30.88 25.64
C ASP A 445 -25.87 29.65 26.55
N THR A 446 -25.82 28.45 25.98
CA THR A 446 -25.54 27.21 26.72
C THR A 446 -24.13 26.71 26.41
N LEU A 447 -23.30 26.57 27.45
CA LEU A 447 -22.02 25.87 27.37
C LEU A 447 -22.25 24.36 27.21
N LEU A 448 -22.07 23.85 26.00
CA LEU A 448 -22.18 22.43 25.70
C LEU A 448 -21.00 21.65 26.26
N LEU A 449 -19.78 21.93 25.77
CA LEU A 449 -18.59 21.13 26.02
C LEU A 449 -17.35 21.98 26.32
N LYS A 450 -16.43 21.41 27.09
CA LYS A 450 -15.01 21.78 27.14
C LYS A 450 -14.19 20.62 26.59
N ALA A 451 -13.30 20.87 25.65
CA ALA A 451 -12.41 19.86 25.06
C ALA A 451 -10.93 20.17 25.38
N ARG A 452 -10.16 19.13 25.73
CA ARG A 452 -8.72 19.19 26.00
C ARG A 452 -8.03 18.07 25.23
N CYS A 453 -6.86 18.33 24.66
CA CYS A 453 -5.97 17.29 24.12
C CYS A 453 -4.66 17.30 24.91
N SER A 454 -4.34 16.17 25.55
CA SER A 454 -3.07 15.93 26.21
C SER A 454 -2.21 15.03 25.32
N TYR A 455 -0.93 15.34 25.12
CA TYR A 455 -0.03 14.53 24.29
C TYR A 455 1.42 14.61 24.76
N ARG A 456 2.24 13.69 24.26
CA ARG A 456 3.70 13.70 24.43
C ARG A 456 4.35 14.20 23.14
N GLU A 457 5.21 15.20 23.22
CA GLU A 457 5.98 15.70 22.08
C GLU A 457 7.00 14.66 21.63
N ALA A 458 7.00 14.29 20.35
CA ALA A 458 7.80 13.18 19.84
C ALA A 458 9.32 13.44 19.86
N ALA A 459 9.74 14.70 19.71
CA ALA A 459 11.15 15.08 19.69
C ALA A 459 11.70 15.37 21.10
N GLY A 460 11.02 16.21 21.89
CA GLY A 460 11.46 16.62 23.24
C GLY A 460 11.02 15.67 24.36
N GLY A 461 10.03 14.81 24.14
CA GLY A 461 9.42 13.97 25.18
C GLY A 461 8.56 14.74 26.20
N THR A 462 8.39 16.05 26.00
CA THR A 462 7.60 16.96 26.85
C THR A 462 6.14 16.55 26.86
N HIS A 463 5.51 16.54 28.03
CA HIS A 463 4.05 16.38 28.12
C HIS A 463 3.37 17.75 27.93
N VAL A 464 2.43 17.83 26.98
CA VAL A 464 1.80 19.08 26.54
C VAL A 464 0.29 18.95 26.65
N ASP A 465 -0.37 20.02 27.09
CA ASP A 465 -1.81 20.13 27.24
C ASP A 465 -2.37 21.32 26.47
N VAL A 466 -3.36 21.06 25.62
CA VAL A 466 -4.08 22.07 24.84
C VAL A 466 -5.54 22.03 25.26
N THR A 467 -6.11 23.17 25.63
CA THR A 467 -7.57 23.31 25.84
C THR A 467 -8.14 24.06 24.64
N ALA A 468 -9.25 23.57 24.10
CA ALA A 468 -10.00 24.26 23.05
C ALA A 468 -10.75 25.48 23.61
N GLU A 469 -11.27 26.32 22.72
CA GLU A 469 -12.29 27.29 23.08
C GLU A 469 -13.58 26.58 23.58
N ASP A 470 -14.31 27.23 24.46
CA ASP A 470 -15.54 26.71 25.06
C ASP A 470 -16.62 26.50 24.00
N THR A 471 -17.12 25.27 23.85
CA THR A 471 -18.16 24.97 22.86
C THR A 471 -19.51 25.43 23.37
N VAL A 472 -19.99 26.57 22.87
CA VAL A 472 -21.30 27.15 23.20
C VAL A 472 -22.32 26.98 22.07
N VAL A 473 -23.60 27.11 22.40
CA VAL A 473 -24.70 27.29 21.44
C VAL A 473 -25.66 28.37 21.95
N ALA A 474 -26.08 29.28 21.07
CA ALA A 474 -26.99 30.36 21.45
C ALA A 474 -28.40 29.83 21.73
N ARG A 475 -29.11 30.46 22.66
CA ARG A 475 -30.44 30.10 23.17
C ARG A 475 -31.46 31.23 22.96
N PRO A 476 -31.74 31.68 21.73
CA PRO A 476 -32.79 32.67 21.47
C PRO A 476 -34.18 32.13 21.83
N GLU A 477 -35.16 33.02 21.98
CA GLU A 477 -36.58 32.62 22.11
C GLU A 477 -37.08 31.88 20.86
N HIS A 478 -36.66 32.35 19.69
CA HIS A 478 -36.97 31.73 18.40
C HIS A 478 -35.65 31.47 17.66
N ALA A 479 -35.34 30.19 17.40
CA ALA A 479 -34.32 29.86 16.43
C ALA A 479 -34.90 30.01 15.02
N ALA A 480 -34.27 30.84 14.18
CA ALA A 480 -34.49 30.78 12.73
C ALA A 480 -33.92 29.47 12.16
N ASP A 481 -34.18 29.18 10.88
CA ASP A 481 -33.56 28.09 10.13
C ASP A 481 -32.04 28.36 9.96
N ALA A 482 -31.27 28.07 11.02
CA ALA A 482 -29.83 28.25 11.04
C ALA A 482 -29.16 27.28 10.06
N GLU A 483 -28.28 27.80 9.21
CA GLU A 483 -27.53 26.98 8.27
C GLU A 483 -26.63 25.98 9.04
N ARG A 484 -26.66 24.70 8.63
CA ARG A 484 -25.86 23.68 9.29
C ARG A 484 -24.38 23.88 9.01
N SER A 485 -23.54 23.72 10.03
CA SER A 485 -22.09 23.80 9.90
C SER A 485 -21.57 22.83 8.83
N ALA A 486 -20.98 23.38 7.76
CA ALA A 486 -20.49 22.61 6.62
C ALA A 486 -19.39 21.60 7.00
N GLU A 487 -18.61 21.85 8.05
CA GLU A 487 -17.65 20.88 8.57
C GLU A 487 -18.34 19.71 9.29
N VAL A 488 -19.42 19.98 10.04
CA VAL A 488 -20.24 18.93 10.70
C VAL A 488 -20.96 18.08 9.66
N VAL A 489 -21.55 18.69 8.62
CA VAL A 489 -22.21 17.94 7.53
C VAL A 489 -21.19 17.11 6.73
N ARG A 490 -20.01 17.66 6.43
CA ARG A 490 -18.94 16.92 5.74
C ARG A 490 -18.50 15.70 6.54
N GLU A 491 -18.30 15.86 7.86
CA GLU A 491 -17.91 14.75 8.73
C GLU A 491 -19.04 13.72 8.89
N ARG A 492 -20.29 14.16 8.97
CA ARG A 492 -21.45 13.28 9.05
C ARG A 492 -21.59 12.40 7.81
N GLU A 493 -21.56 12.99 6.61
CA GLU A 493 -21.59 12.22 5.34
C GLU A 493 -20.38 11.27 5.21
N ARG A 494 -19.23 11.64 5.79
CA ARG A 494 -18.02 10.80 5.85
C ARG A 494 -18.20 9.59 6.77
N VAL A 495 -18.80 9.78 7.96
CA VAL A 495 -19.10 8.68 8.90
C VAL A 495 -20.16 7.74 8.33
N GLU A 496 -21.26 8.29 7.79
CA GLU A 496 -22.29 7.49 7.13
C GLU A 496 -21.73 6.72 5.92
N ALA A 497 -20.78 7.30 5.17
CA ALA A 497 -20.09 6.59 4.10
C ALA A 497 -19.25 5.39 4.58
N ILE A 498 -18.59 5.48 5.75
CA ILE A 498 -17.83 4.34 6.31
C ILE A 498 -18.78 3.19 6.66
N GLU A 499 -19.93 3.51 7.26
CA GLU A 499 -20.95 2.52 7.63
C GLU A 499 -21.54 1.84 6.38
N ASP A 500 -21.86 2.61 5.33
CA ASP A 500 -22.29 2.07 4.04
C ASP A 500 -21.16 1.27 3.32
N MET A 501 -19.90 1.68 3.41
CA MET A 501 -18.75 0.93 2.84
C MET A 501 -18.52 -0.40 3.55
N ALA A 502 -18.63 -0.43 4.89
CA ALA A 502 -18.52 -1.65 5.69
C ALA A 502 -19.70 -2.61 5.42
N ALA A 503 -20.93 -2.08 5.32
CA ALA A 503 -22.12 -2.85 4.98
C ALA A 503 -22.01 -3.45 3.55
N ALA A 504 -21.58 -2.66 2.57
CA ALA A 504 -21.36 -3.14 1.20
C ALA A 504 -20.25 -4.20 1.12
N ARG A 505 -19.16 -4.06 1.89
CA ARG A 505 -18.14 -5.11 2.02
C ARG A 505 -18.76 -6.38 2.60
N ALA A 506 -19.50 -6.28 3.70
CA ALA A 506 -20.14 -7.42 4.35
C ALA A 506 -21.15 -8.13 3.44
N ALA A 507 -21.85 -7.41 2.56
CA ALA A 507 -22.69 -7.99 1.51
C ALA A 507 -21.86 -8.73 0.46
N ALA A 508 -20.78 -8.11 -0.05
CA ALA A 508 -19.90 -8.71 -1.06
C ALA A 508 -19.17 -9.98 -0.56
N GLU A 509 -18.73 -10.04 0.70
CA GLU A 509 -18.13 -11.25 1.29
C GLU A 509 -19.13 -12.42 1.41
N ARG A 510 -20.44 -12.14 1.52
CA ARG A 510 -21.51 -13.14 1.46
C ARG A 510 -21.91 -13.52 0.02
N GLY A 511 -21.30 -12.90 -0.99
CA GLY A 511 -21.65 -13.05 -2.41
C GLY A 511 -22.83 -12.20 -2.88
N ALA A 512 -23.37 -11.32 -2.04
CA ALA A 512 -24.48 -10.42 -2.37
C ALA A 512 -23.97 -9.15 -3.10
N HIS A 513 -23.36 -9.35 -4.27
CA HIS A 513 -22.70 -8.30 -5.05
C HIS A 513 -23.66 -7.19 -5.52
N GLN A 514 -24.92 -7.52 -5.80
CA GLN A 514 -25.95 -6.55 -6.15
C GLN A 514 -26.33 -5.67 -4.95
N GLU A 515 -26.58 -6.27 -3.78
CA GLU A 515 -26.82 -5.58 -2.49
C GLU A 515 -25.67 -4.59 -2.20
N ALA A 516 -24.42 -5.05 -2.32
CA ALA A 516 -23.23 -4.21 -2.15
C ALA A 516 -23.17 -3.01 -3.13
N ALA A 517 -23.50 -3.23 -4.41
CA ALA A 517 -23.50 -2.16 -5.42
C ALA A 517 -24.70 -1.20 -5.28
N GLU A 518 -25.79 -1.63 -4.64
CA GLU A 518 -26.96 -0.80 -4.32
C GLU A 518 -26.73 0.06 -3.08
N ILE A 519 -26.12 -0.48 -2.01
CA ILE A 519 -25.72 0.28 -0.81
C ILE A 519 -24.83 1.48 -1.20
N LEU A 520 -23.74 1.21 -1.93
CA LEU A 520 -22.83 2.28 -2.40
C LEU A 520 -23.49 3.21 -3.43
N GLY A 521 -24.46 2.70 -4.20
CA GLY A 521 -25.30 3.52 -5.08
C GLY A 521 -26.22 4.47 -4.33
N ASN A 522 -26.77 4.04 -3.19
CA ASN A 522 -27.59 4.87 -2.30
C ASN A 522 -26.76 5.94 -1.61
N ARG A 523 -25.63 5.60 -0.97
CA ARG A 523 -24.71 6.59 -0.39
C ARG A 523 -24.26 7.64 -1.41
N GLY A 524 -23.86 7.21 -2.61
CA GLY A 524 -23.43 8.11 -3.68
C GLY A 524 -24.52 9.12 -4.10
N ARG A 525 -25.80 8.73 -4.06
CA ARG A 525 -26.95 9.63 -4.27
C ARG A 525 -27.24 10.54 -3.07
N ALA A 526 -27.12 10.02 -1.84
CA ALA A 526 -27.29 10.81 -0.62
C ALA A 526 -26.25 11.94 -0.52
N MET A 527 -24.97 11.62 -0.76
CA MET A 527 -23.87 12.59 -0.79
C MET A 527 -24.04 13.69 -1.84
N ALA A 528 -24.65 13.38 -3.01
CA ALA A 528 -24.96 14.39 -4.01
C ALA A 528 -25.99 15.40 -3.50
N ARG A 529 -27.11 14.89 -2.97
CA ARG A 529 -28.17 15.70 -2.32
C ARG A 529 -27.68 16.47 -1.09
N ALA A 530 -26.63 16.00 -0.42
CA ALA A 530 -25.99 16.72 0.67
C ALA A 530 -25.12 17.90 0.17
N ALA A 531 -24.33 17.69 -0.87
CA ALA A 531 -23.51 18.74 -1.49
C ALA A 531 -24.35 19.87 -2.11
N GLU A 532 -25.51 19.53 -2.68
CA GLU A 532 -26.50 20.50 -3.20
C GLU A 532 -27.07 21.40 -2.08
N ARG A 533 -27.45 20.83 -0.93
CA ARG A 533 -28.12 21.54 0.17
C ARG A 533 -27.24 22.52 0.95
N VAL A 534 -25.92 22.29 0.99
CA VAL A 534 -24.96 23.11 1.76
C VAL A 534 -24.11 23.98 0.83
N GLY A 535 -24.61 24.24 -0.40
CA GLY A 535 -23.99 25.17 -1.36
C GLY A 535 -22.51 24.88 -1.64
N VAL A 536 -22.09 23.60 -1.65
CA VAL A 536 -20.67 23.19 -1.48
C VAL A 536 -19.84 23.38 -2.76
N TYR A 537 -19.74 24.62 -3.24
CA TYR A 537 -18.84 25.07 -4.31
C TYR A 537 -17.37 25.19 -3.83
N ARG A 538 -16.87 24.13 -3.18
CA ARG A 538 -15.45 23.70 -3.19
C ARG A 538 -15.21 22.39 -2.42
N ASN A 539 -14.91 21.35 -3.19
CA ASN A 539 -14.02 20.19 -2.91
C ASN A 539 -14.27 19.27 -1.70
N GLY A 540 -15.10 19.60 -0.72
CA GLY A 540 -15.18 18.85 0.56
C GLY A 540 -15.61 17.38 0.49
N LEU A 541 -16.50 17.00 -0.44
CA LEU A 541 -17.02 15.61 -0.58
C LEU A 541 -16.74 14.98 -1.95
N GLY A 542 -16.12 15.70 -2.88
CA GLY A 542 -15.82 15.23 -4.25
C GLY A 542 -14.97 13.95 -4.26
N PRO A 543 -13.78 13.96 -3.62
CA PRO A 543 -12.87 12.81 -3.53
C PRO A 543 -13.54 11.53 -2.99
N LEU A 544 -14.22 11.62 -1.85
CA LEU A 544 -14.94 10.49 -1.23
C LEU A 544 -16.08 9.97 -2.13
N ARG A 545 -16.82 10.86 -2.78
CA ARG A 545 -17.91 10.47 -3.71
C ARG A 545 -17.36 9.78 -4.97
N ALA A 546 -16.17 10.16 -5.44
CA ALA A 546 -15.46 9.46 -6.52
C ALA A 546 -14.99 8.07 -6.05
N GLU A 547 -14.46 7.96 -4.84
CA GLU A 547 -14.07 6.67 -4.26
C GLU A 547 -15.25 5.71 -4.04
N VAL A 548 -16.36 6.16 -3.45
CA VAL A 548 -17.60 5.36 -3.32
C VAL A 548 -18.09 4.86 -4.68
N ARG A 549 -17.95 5.66 -5.75
CA ARG A 549 -18.23 5.25 -7.13
C ARG A 549 -17.26 4.17 -7.65
N HIS A 550 -15.98 4.23 -7.29
CA HIS A 550 -15.00 3.19 -7.64
C HIS A 550 -15.22 1.88 -6.86
N MET A 551 -15.53 1.97 -5.56
CA MET A 551 -15.94 0.81 -4.77
C MET A 551 -17.20 0.16 -5.36
N ARG A 552 -18.21 0.94 -5.77
CA ARG A 552 -19.43 0.43 -6.41
C ARG A 552 -19.12 -0.40 -7.66
N LYS A 553 -18.24 0.07 -8.55
CA LYS A 553 -17.79 -0.69 -9.74
C LYS A 553 -17.05 -1.98 -9.36
N ARG A 554 -16.34 -2.00 -8.23
CA ARG A 554 -15.51 -3.12 -7.76
C ARG A 554 -16.28 -4.19 -7.00
N VAL A 555 -17.34 -3.86 -6.26
CA VAL A 555 -18.17 -4.85 -5.55
C VAL A 555 -19.25 -5.50 -6.43
N ALA A 556 -19.56 -4.90 -7.59
CA ALA A 556 -20.72 -5.25 -8.43
C ALA A 556 -20.74 -6.67 -9.00
N ASN A 557 -19.61 -7.37 -9.05
CA ASN A 557 -19.58 -8.80 -9.36
C ASN A 557 -18.43 -9.51 -8.62
N ARG A 558 -18.51 -10.83 -8.58
CA ARG A 558 -17.58 -11.70 -7.84
C ARG A 558 -16.14 -11.59 -8.31
N GLU A 559 -15.89 -11.63 -9.62
CA GLU A 559 -14.52 -11.60 -10.18
C GLU A 559 -13.83 -10.26 -9.86
N SER A 560 -14.55 -9.14 -10.07
CA SER A 560 -14.08 -7.81 -9.73
C SER A 560 -13.78 -7.68 -8.23
N TYR A 561 -14.65 -8.23 -7.38
CA TYR A 561 -14.49 -8.19 -5.93
C TYR A 561 -13.30 -9.05 -5.44
N GLU A 562 -13.22 -10.31 -5.89
CA GLU A 562 -12.16 -11.24 -5.47
C GLU A 562 -10.78 -10.84 -6.03
N ARG A 563 -10.70 -10.32 -7.27
CA ARG A 563 -9.41 -9.91 -7.88
C ARG A 563 -8.80 -8.68 -7.20
N SER A 564 -9.59 -7.62 -6.98
CA SER A 564 -9.05 -6.37 -6.43
C SER A 564 -10.08 -5.44 -5.76
N GLY A 565 -11.36 -5.82 -5.71
CA GLY A 565 -12.37 -5.06 -4.99
C GLY A 565 -12.27 -5.17 -3.47
N ARG A 566 -12.03 -6.38 -2.93
CA ARG A 566 -11.79 -6.58 -1.49
C ARG A 566 -10.64 -5.71 -0.99
N ALA A 567 -9.49 -5.77 -1.65
CA ALA A 567 -8.31 -5.00 -1.26
C ALA A 567 -8.53 -3.48 -1.33
N TYR A 568 -9.17 -3.00 -2.40
CA TYR A 568 -9.51 -1.58 -2.55
C TYR A 568 -10.49 -1.09 -1.48
N VAL A 569 -11.53 -1.87 -1.13
CA VAL A 569 -12.50 -1.50 -0.07
C VAL A 569 -11.87 -1.59 1.33
N LEU A 570 -11.00 -2.57 1.60
CA LEU A 570 -10.30 -2.70 2.88
C LEU A 570 -9.27 -1.60 3.13
N ALA A 571 -8.48 -1.24 2.10
CA ALA A 571 -7.64 -0.05 2.17
C ALA A 571 -8.51 1.22 2.30
N GLY A 572 -9.66 1.22 1.60
CA GLY A 572 -10.79 2.16 1.70
C GLY A 572 -11.24 2.49 3.12
N LEU A 573 -11.58 1.47 3.89
CA LEU A 573 -11.96 1.59 5.30
C LEU A 573 -10.77 2.09 6.13
N SER A 574 -9.59 1.48 5.97
CA SER A 574 -8.38 1.79 6.77
C SER A 574 -8.01 3.29 6.81
N SER A 575 -7.95 4.00 5.68
CA SER A 575 -7.66 5.46 5.71
C SER A 575 -8.79 6.29 6.34
N HIS A 576 -10.06 5.89 6.19
CA HIS A 576 -11.17 6.70 6.70
C HIS A 576 -11.44 6.47 8.19
N GLU A 577 -11.24 5.26 8.68
CA GLU A 577 -11.32 4.94 10.11
C GLU A 577 -10.15 5.53 10.90
N GLN A 578 -8.99 5.70 10.26
CA GLN A 578 -7.77 6.30 10.83
C GLN A 578 -7.61 7.79 10.50
N GLN A 579 -8.26 8.27 9.45
CA GLN A 579 -8.05 9.60 8.86
C GLN A 579 -6.59 9.84 8.42
N ARG A 580 -5.95 8.77 7.88
CA ARG A 580 -4.52 8.66 7.60
C ARG A 580 -4.28 7.98 6.25
N ALA A 581 -3.66 8.69 5.31
CA ALA A 581 -3.57 8.29 3.91
C ALA A 581 -2.99 6.88 3.67
N THR A 582 -3.79 5.99 3.07
CA THR A 582 -3.38 4.70 2.51
C THR A 582 -3.19 4.79 0.99
N THR A 583 -2.29 4.00 0.40
CA THR A 583 -2.21 3.91 -1.08
C THR A 583 -3.32 2.99 -1.63
N ARG A 584 -3.98 3.43 -2.71
CA ARG A 584 -5.12 2.76 -3.38
C ARG A 584 -5.06 2.92 -4.91
N GLN A 585 -3.87 2.95 -5.49
CA GLN A 585 -3.67 3.62 -6.76
C GLN A 585 -4.14 2.80 -7.98
N LEU A 586 -5.22 3.28 -8.58
CA LEU A 586 -5.70 2.90 -9.91
C LEU A 586 -4.87 3.61 -10.99
N ARG A 587 -3.89 2.89 -11.57
CA ARG A 587 -2.99 3.32 -12.67
C ARG A 587 -2.03 4.51 -12.36
N PRO A 588 -0.93 4.67 -13.09
CA PRO A 588 -0.11 5.88 -13.02
C PRO A 588 -0.87 7.06 -13.65
N LEU A 589 -0.70 8.25 -13.09
CA LEU A 589 -0.93 9.48 -13.84
C LEU A 589 0.17 9.57 -14.91
N GLN A 590 -0.20 9.44 -16.19
CA GLN A 590 0.71 9.78 -17.27
C GLN A 590 0.93 11.29 -17.28
N SER A 591 2.19 11.72 -17.35
CA SER A 591 2.54 13.12 -17.49
C SER A 591 2.07 13.64 -18.85
N VAL A 592 1.20 14.65 -18.85
CA VAL A 592 0.71 15.30 -20.07
C VAL A 592 1.79 16.24 -20.62
N VAL A 593 2.86 15.64 -21.16
CA VAL A 593 3.86 16.33 -21.96
C VAL A 593 3.37 16.34 -23.41
N GLN A 594 2.61 17.37 -23.79
CA GLN A 594 2.31 17.62 -25.20
C GLN A 594 3.52 18.30 -25.87
N PRO A 595 4.20 17.68 -26.85
CA PRO A 595 5.17 18.39 -27.67
C PRO A 595 4.43 19.33 -28.63
N SER A 596 4.63 20.63 -28.47
CA SER A 596 4.03 21.66 -29.33
C SER A 596 4.71 21.71 -30.71
N ALA A 597 4.32 20.80 -31.61
CA ALA A 597 4.74 20.84 -33.01
C ALA A 597 4.02 21.97 -33.76
N GLY A 598 4.78 22.75 -34.55
CA GLY A 598 4.29 23.97 -35.21
C GLY A 598 3.43 23.73 -36.44
N SER A 599 2.57 24.70 -36.76
CA SER A 599 1.72 24.69 -37.95
C SER A 599 2.46 25.08 -39.22
N VAL A 600 2.36 24.24 -40.26
CA VAL A 600 2.40 24.63 -41.68
C VAL A 600 1.34 23.78 -42.40
N GLY A 601 0.45 24.40 -43.17
CA GLY A 601 -0.70 23.72 -43.80
C GLY A 601 -0.53 23.41 -45.30
N GLY A 602 -1.42 22.59 -45.86
CA GLY A 602 -1.43 22.27 -47.30
C GLY A 602 -2.59 21.38 -47.78
N ALA A 603 -3.66 22.03 -48.28
CA ALA A 603 -4.59 21.64 -49.35
C ALA A 603 -5.22 20.20 -49.50
N GLU A 604 -6.56 20.19 -49.57
CA GLU A 604 -7.40 19.57 -50.62
C GLU A 604 -7.49 18.03 -50.82
N ALA A 605 -8.47 17.45 -50.13
CA ALA A 605 -9.55 16.55 -50.60
C ALA A 605 -9.49 15.79 -51.94
N THR A 606 -9.86 14.49 -51.88
CA THR A 606 -10.66 13.77 -52.90
C THR A 606 -11.62 12.76 -52.23
N ASN A 607 -12.71 12.39 -52.92
CA ASN A 607 -13.73 11.43 -52.44
C ASN A 607 -13.53 10.02 -53.03
N SER A 608 -13.90 8.98 -52.29
CA SER A 608 -14.51 7.74 -52.83
C SER A 608 -15.13 6.87 -51.72
N GLU A 609 -16.41 6.51 -51.85
CA GLU A 609 -17.10 5.53 -51.00
C GLU A 609 -16.92 4.08 -51.51
N ALA A 610 -17.32 3.10 -50.68
CA ALA A 610 -17.55 1.65 -50.90
C ALA A 610 -16.53 0.69 -50.23
N ASP A 611 -16.92 -0.48 -49.69
CA ASP A 611 -18.24 -0.94 -49.16
C ASP A 611 -18.03 -2.23 -48.30
N ALA A 612 -18.97 -2.52 -47.39
CA ALA A 612 -19.31 -3.79 -46.70
C ALA A 612 -18.20 -4.71 -46.10
N GLY A 613 -18.37 -5.12 -44.83
CA GLY A 613 -17.54 -6.16 -44.20
C GLY A 613 -17.70 -6.30 -42.68
N ASP A 614 -18.88 -6.73 -42.20
CA ASP A 614 -19.28 -6.67 -40.79
C ASP A 614 -18.60 -7.66 -39.83
N VAL A 615 -18.42 -7.21 -38.58
CA VAL A 615 -18.84 -7.96 -37.36
C VAL A 615 -19.17 -6.96 -36.25
N GLU A 616 -20.28 -7.19 -35.54
CA GLU A 616 -20.91 -6.21 -34.66
C GLU A 616 -20.24 -6.03 -33.28
N ALA A 617 -20.40 -4.84 -32.71
CA ALA A 617 -20.32 -4.57 -31.28
C ALA A 617 -21.67 -4.03 -30.81
N LEU A 618 -22.12 -4.43 -29.61
CA LEU A 618 -23.39 -3.98 -29.03
C LEU A 618 -23.14 -3.34 -27.65
N ASP A 619 -23.17 -2.01 -27.63
CA ASP A 619 -23.44 -1.20 -26.45
C ASP A 619 -24.87 -0.65 -26.56
N LEU A 620 -25.70 -0.96 -25.56
CA LEU A 620 -26.98 -0.35 -25.17
C LEU A 620 -27.29 -0.95 -23.76
N ASP A 621 -27.95 -0.26 -22.84
CA ASP A 621 -29.20 0.45 -23.08
C ASP A 621 -29.39 1.78 -22.32
N THR A 622 -30.51 2.42 -22.62
CA THR A 622 -30.93 3.76 -22.22
C THR A 622 -31.96 3.69 -21.10
N ASP A 623 -32.23 4.81 -20.40
CA ASP A 623 -33.47 4.96 -19.63
C ASP A 623 -33.99 6.42 -19.71
N LEU A 624 -35.31 6.60 -19.67
CA LEU A 624 -36.01 7.76 -20.28
C LEU A 624 -36.56 8.80 -19.29
N MET A 625 -36.96 9.97 -19.82
CA MET A 625 -37.62 11.07 -19.08
C MET A 625 -39.04 11.37 -19.59
N GLU A 626 -39.91 11.80 -18.66
CA GLU A 626 -41.20 12.49 -18.81
C GLU A 626 -41.43 13.29 -17.51
N TYR A 627 -42.04 14.48 -17.39
CA TYR A 627 -42.49 15.57 -18.30
C TYR A 627 -41.91 16.90 -17.66
N SER A 628 -42.06 18.14 -18.14
CA SER A 628 -42.96 18.78 -19.10
C SER A 628 -42.33 20.00 -19.82
N ASP A 629 -43.07 20.57 -20.78
CA ASP A 629 -42.68 21.63 -21.72
C ASP A 629 -43.06 23.07 -21.27
N VAL A 630 -42.12 24.02 -21.43
CA VAL A 630 -42.35 25.37 -22.01
C VAL A 630 -41.07 25.79 -22.77
N GLY A 631 -41.16 26.08 -24.06
CA GLY A 631 -39.99 26.28 -24.94
C GLY A 631 -39.39 27.69 -25.08
N GLY A 632 -38.15 27.74 -25.59
CA GLY A 632 -37.38 28.92 -26.02
C GLY A 632 -36.11 28.50 -26.80
N PRO A 633 -35.62 29.24 -27.82
CA PRO A 633 -34.80 28.63 -28.87
C PRO A 633 -33.27 28.76 -28.77
N ALA A 634 -32.58 27.74 -29.28
CA ALA A 634 -31.28 27.72 -29.98
C ALA A 634 -30.08 28.48 -29.39
N GLY A 635 -29.08 27.72 -28.91
CA GLY A 635 -27.73 28.21 -28.59
C GLY A 635 -26.68 27.09 -28.57
N GLU A 636 -25.87 27.04 -29.63
CA GLU A 636 -24.53 26.44 -29.80
C GLU A 636 -24.10 25.21 -28.96
N ALA A 637 -23.75 24.11 -29.66
CA ALA A 637 -23.18 22.91 -29.05
C ALA A 637 -21.64 22.98 -28.97
N GLY A 638 -21.06 22.68 -27.79
CA GLY A 638 -19.60 22.59 -27.68
C GLY A 638 -19.02 22.33 -26.28
N THR A 639 -19.11 21.11 -25.76
CA THR A 639 -18.26 20.61 -24.65
C THR A 639 -18.25 19.08 -24.58
N SER A 640 -17.18 18.43 -25.05
CA SER A 640 -16.94 16.98 -24.86
C SER A 640 -15.61 16.64 -24.16
N ASN A 641 -14.67 17.59 -24.05
CA ASN A 641 -13.35 17.37 -23.44
C ASN A 641 -13.25 17.75 -21.94
N ALA A 642 -14.29 18.33 -21.34
CA ALA A 642 -14.26 18.70 -19.91
C ALA A 642 -14.40 17.47 -18.99
N ALA A 643 -15.36 16.59 -19.29
CA ALA A 643 -15.72 15.47 -18.42
C ALA A 643 -14.60 14.43 -18.22
N SER A 644 -13.69 14.27 -19.18
CA SER A 644 -12.52 13.38 -19.07
C SER A 644 -11.40 13.99 -18.22
N ALA A 645 -11.16 15.31 -18.35
CA ALA A 645 -10.23 16.04 -17.49
C ALA A 645 -10.72 16.08 -16.03
N ASP A 646 -12.02 16.32 -15.81
CA ASP A 646 -12.63 16.27 -14.48
C ASP A 646 -12.63 14.85 -13.87
N ALA A 647 -12.77 13.80 -14.67
CA ALA A 647 -12.63 12.42 -14.19
C ALA A 647 -11.20 12.16 -13.68
N ALA A 648 -10.18 12.48 -14.48
CA ALA A 648 -8.77 12.27 -14.12
C ALA A 648 -8.32 13.12 -12.92
N SER A 649 -8.82 14.37 -12.79
CA SER A 649 -8.52 15.23 -11.65
C SER A 649 -9.14 14.70 -10.35
N ASN A 650 -10.41 14.28 -10.38
CA ASN A 650 -11.09 13.67 -9.23
C ASN A 650 -10.47 12.31 -8.83
N GLU A 651 -9.96 11.53 -9.79
CA GLU A 651 -9.23 10.27 -9.51
C GLU A 651 -7.90 10.53 -8.78
N ALA A 652 -7.14 11.56 -9.18
CA ALA A 652 -5.95 12.00 -8.46
C ALA A 652 -6.27 12.57 -7.06
N GLU A 653 -7.36 13.34 -6.93
CA GLU A 653 -7.76 13.95 -5.66
C GLU A 653 -8.31 12.91 -4.66
N ALA A 654 -9.00 11.85 -5.13
CA ALA A 654 -9.42 10.70 -4.32
C ALA A 654 -8.22 10.02 -3.65
N ALA A 655 -7.18 9.70 -4.43
CA ALA A 655 -5.93 9.12 -3.93
C ALA A 655 -5.10 10.08 -3.05
N ALA A 656 -5.42 11.38 -3.04
CA ALA A 656 -4.75 12.40 -2.23
C ALA A 656 -5.41 12.67 -0.86
N SER A 657 -6.49 11.96 -0.53
CA SER A 657 -7.19 12.07 0.75
C SER A 657 -6.25 11.83 1.94
N TYR A 658 -6.22 12.79 2.87
CA TYR A 658 -5.34 12.82 4.06
C TYR A 658 -3.81 12.87 3.79
N LEU A 659 -3.34 13.08 2.56
CA LEU A 659 -1.91 13.27 2.29
C LEU A 659 -1.42 14.59 2.90
N THR A 660 -0.61 14.52 3.95
CA THR A 660 0.08 15.69 4.55
C THR A 660 1.12 16.29 3.57
N PRO A 661 1.59 17.54 3.76
CA PRO A 661 2.61 18.13 2.91
C PRO A 661 3.90 17.30 2.84
N ALA A 662 4.31 16.68 3.96
CA ALA A 662 5.47 15.81 4.02
C ALA A 662 5.30 14.53 3.17
N MET A 663 4.12 13.90 3.18
CA MET A 663 3.81 12.77 2.31
C MET A 663 3.85 13.17 0.83
N ARG A 664 3.28 14.34 0.48
CA ARG A 664 3.30 14.88 -0.89
C ARG A 664 4.72 15.17 -1.37
N ALA A 665 5.55 15.78 -0.54
CA ALA A 665 6.97 16.04 -0.84
C ALA A 665 7.76 14.74 -1.02
N MET A 666 7.51 13.71 -0.20
CA MET A 666 8.17 12.41 -0.35
C MET A 666 7.74 11.68 -1.64
N LEU A 667 6.45 11.73 -2.00
CA LEU A 667 5.93 11.23 -3.27
C LEU A 667 6.56 11.92 -4.50
N LEU A 668 6.76 13.24 -4.44
CA LEU A 668 7.45 13.99 -5.51
C LEU A 668 8.92 13.54 -5.64
N ARG A 669 9.65 13.42 -4.52
CA ARG A 669 11.02 12.88 -4.54
C ARG A 669 11.11 11.44 -5.07
N SER A 670 10.10 10.61 -4.79
CA SER A 670 10.01 9.25 -5.35
C SER A 670 9.92 9.26 -6.88
N ARG A 671 9.09 10.14 -7.45
CA ARG A 671 8.91 10.27 -8.91
C ARG A 671 10.19 10.76 -9.58
N GLN A 672 10.77 11.85 -9.07
CA GLN A 672 12.04 12.39 -9.55
C GLN A 672 13.18 11.35 -9.50
N ALA A 673 13.25 10.53 -8.45
CA ALA A 673 14.23 9.46 -8.34
C ALA A 673 14.02 8.33 -9.38
N ARG A 674 12.76 8.01 -9.74
CA ARG A 674 12.45 7.03 -10.79
C ARG A 674 12.73 7.58 -12.19
N GLU A 675 12.43 8.85 -12.43
CA GLU A 675 12.71 9.55 -13.68
C GLU A 675 14.23 9.59 -13.95
N ALA A 676 15.03 10.05 -12.97
CA ALA A 676 16.49 10.07 -13.08
C ALA A 676 17.11 8.66 -13.25
N ALA A 677 16.55 7.63 -12.61
CA ALA A 677 17.00 6.24 -12.80
C ALA A 677 16.68 5.71 -14.21
N ALA A 678 15.53 6.08 -14.79
CA ALA A 678 15.16 5.71 -16.15
C ALA A 678 16.05 6.39 -17.19
N GLU A 679 16.39 7.68 -17.01
CA GLU A 679 17.33 8.41 -17.86
C GLU A 679 18.72 7.75 -17.86
N GLN A 680 19.24 7.39 -16.67
CA GLN A 680 20.54 6.70 -16.54
C GLN A 680 20.56 5.32 -17.21
N GLN A 681 19.42 4.61 -17.27
CA GLN A 681 19.31 3.33 -17.98
C GLN A 681 19.19 3.48 -19.50
N GLN A 682 18.84 4.67 -20.01
CA GLN A 682 18.73 4.94 -21.46
C GLN A 682 20.07 5.41 -22.08
N GLN A 683 20.90 6.11 -21.31
CA GLN A 683 22.23 6.57 -21.76
C GLN A 683 23.16 5.47 -22.33
N PRO A 684 23.32 4.27 -21.73
CA PRO A 684 24.19 3.24 -22.29
C PRO A 684 23.70 2.69 -23.64
N LYS A 685 22.38 2.61 -23.87
CA LYS A 685 21.84 2.19 -25.18
C LYS A 685 22.19 3.15 -26.31
N ALA A 686 22.11 4.45 -26.06
CA ALA A 686 22.49 5.46 -27.04
C ALA A 686 23.99 5.38 -27.40
N ALA A 687 24.84 4.90 -26.48
CA ALA A 687 26.26 4.64 -26.75
C ALA A 687 26.46 3.40 -27.62
N GLU A 688 25.84 2.25 -27.29
CA GLU A 688 25.91 1.04 -28.13
C GLU A 688 25.34 1.24 -29.54
N GLU A 689 24.25 2.00 -29.68
CA GLU A 689 23.67 2.36 -30.98
C GLU A 689 24.57 3.33 -31.77
N ALA A 690 25.32 4.22 -31.10
CA ALA A 690 26.31 5.07 -31.74
C ALA A 690 27.58 4.31 -32.17
N GLU A 691 28.11 3.42 -31.33
CA GLU A 691 29.31 2.62 -31.64
C GLU A 691 29.03 1.59 -32.74
N SER A 692 27.88 0.92 -32.71
CA SER A 692 27.47 0.02 -33.81
C SER A 692 27.20 0.77 -35.13
N SER A 693 26.69 2.01 -35.07
CA SER A 693 26.57 2.90 -36.23
C SER A 693 27.92 3.38 -36.79
N ALA A 694 28.93 3.58 -35.92
CA ALA A 694 30.29 3.89 -36.32
C ALA A 694 31.00 2.69 -36.96
N ALA A 695 30.97 1.52 -36.31
CA ALA A 695 31.55 0.28 -36.83
C ALA A 695 30.94 -0.14 -38.18
N SER A 696 29.62 0.09 -38.36
CA SER A 696 28.93 -0.16 -39.63
C SER A 696 29.35 0.77 -40.77
N LYS A 697 30.05 1.89 -40.48
CA LYS A 697 30.65 2.78 -41.49
C LYS A 697 32.08 2.40 -41.83
N GLU A 698 32.91 2.05 -40.85
CA GLU A 698 34.28 1.59 -41.12
C GLU A 698 34.31 0.30 -41.96
N VAL A 699 33.32 -0.58 -41.80
CA VAL A 699 33.14 -1.79 -42.64
C VAL A 699 32.57 -1.48 -44.03
N ALA A 700 32.15 -0.25 -44.30
CA ALA A 700 31.70 0.21 -45.62
C ALA A 700 32.75 1.05 -46.38
N GLU A 701 33.90 1.35 -45.76
CA GLU A 701 35.03 2.08 -46.36
C GLU A 701 36.31 1.21 -46.52
N GLN A 702 36.17 -0.13 -46.45
CA GLN A 702 37.21 -1.14 -46.73
C GLN A 702 36.79 -2.09 -47.86
#